data_AF-A0A9Q9VV32-F1
#
_entry.id   AF-A0A9Q9VV32-F1
#
_cell.length_a   1.000
_cell.length_b   1.000
_cell.length_c   1.000
_cell.angle_alpha   90.00
_cell.angle_beta   90.00
_cell.angle_gamma   90.00
#
_symmetry.space_group_name_H-M   'P 1'
#
loop_
_entity.id
_entity.type
_entity.pdbx_description
1 polymer ?
#
loop_
_entity_poly.entity_id
_entity_poly.type
_entity_poly.pdbx_seq_one_letter_code
_entity_poly.pdbx_strand_id
1 'polypeptide(L)'
;MKKNVFETHFCLHEKREQKELKQSWARWSACFRGQPITNVRNYLGENVALYFLWLGWYTFLLIPASVIGLVVFLYGLAFYSTSPLIKEVCQSNVIMCPLCDNTCRVWELSDTCMYAKVSLLFDNEGTVAFAMFMAVWATVFLEFWKCHRSSYVSAWKVFDWCEEEEELILEIVNNAHCEPKMHRHSYLRSTIVLVLVTLMLLVIIGLTHVLVVSRVIATVLLAENSTWQVITENSQTVAVMLGAVLHYITITVMTRVNFTVARKLSEIENKHSHAAVERSFTVKMFIFQFFTMFSSLIYTAFFLGRINGHPGGYVRISGKWRLEECHPSGCLTDLFIQLSIIMVLKQTFNNIFEYSGPWFSRWLKRKKAQKFRRRCVKCFKKEAMNTKEGSELCENCKLEDLHRNYSLIKTDRFSLFNEFLEMVIQFSFTTIFVAAFPLAPLLALLNNIIEIRLDAIKMVSLERRLVPMKANDIGVWTDVLEAIGVLAVIANGLVIGISSDFIPRLVYQYFYGPCASGSATGIDCMVGYINNTLSIANVSDERVREDFTSSQMVTYSGINVTHCSYRDYRSNEDFSLTNQYWVILAARLVFIILFEHVVVIFKCVASWFVPTSPLDVTNERLYDKLRRLKEELRVQRAQQDPLNEKLNGNGIEKRTSNQKKANKLNSM
;
A
#
# COMPACT_ATOMS: atom_id res chain seq x y z
N MET A 1 29.18 8.79 24.00
CA MET A 1 29.67 10.07 23.44
C MET A 1 28.80 11.22 23.96
N LYS A 2 29.38 12.38 24.31
CA LYS A 2 28.60 13.57 24.75
C LYS A 2 27.73 14.09 23.60
N LYS A 3 26.47 14.43 23.87
CA LYS A 3 25.57 15.08 22.90
C LYS A 3 26.17 16.44 22.45
N ASN A 4 26.02 16.77 21.16
CA ASN A 4 26.42 18.04 20.51
C ASN A 4 27.91 18.27 20.17
N VAL A 5 28.78 17.25 20.21
CA VAL A 5 30.18 17.40 19.72
C VAL A 5 30.30 17.13 18.21
N PHE A 6 29.50 16.20 17.68
CA PHE A 6 29.48 15.87 16.25
C PHE A 6 28.17 16.35 15.63
N GLU A 7 28.25 17.09 14.51
CA GLU A 7 27.05 17.55 13.80
C GLU A 7 26.42 16.43 12.96
N THR A 8 27.24 15.65 12.24
CA THR A 8 26.77 14.63 11.29
C THR A 8 27.87 13.62 10.99
N HIS A 9 27.50 12.35 10.82
CA HIS A 9 28.35 11.28 10.30
C HIS A 9 27.71 10.71 9.03
N PHE A 10 28.50 10.44 8.00
CA PHE A 10 28.00 9.88 6.73
C PHE A 10 29.15 9.25 5.94
N CYS A 11 28.81 8.27 5.09
CA CYS A 11 29.76 7.67 4.17
C CYS A 11 29.93 8.56 2.92
N LEU A 12 31.15 8.61 2.38
CA LEU A 12 31.42 9.32 1.13
C LEU A 12 31.04 8.44 -0.07
N HIS A 13 30.52 9.07 -1.13
CA HIS A 13 30.35 8.40 -2.41
C HIS A 13 31.69 8.18 -3.10
N GLU A 14 32.00 6.94 -3.44
CA GLU A 14 33.16 6.62 -4.26
C GLU A 14 32.91 6.99 -5.73
N LYS A 15 33.74 7.86 -6.30
CA LYS A 15 33.50 8.48 -7.62
C LYS A 15 33.43 7.48 -8.77
N ARG A 16 34.26 6.43 -8.75
CA ARG A 16 34.34 5.44 -9.83
C ARG A 16 33.08 4.59 -9.85
N GLU A 17 32.80 3.90 -8.74
CA GLU A 17 31.63 3.04 -8.58
C GLU A 17 30.31 3.83 -8.74
N GLN A 18 30.24 5.05 -8.20
CA GLN A 18 29.08 5.92 -8.38
C GLN A 18 28.84 6.28 -9.86
N LYS A 19 29.91 6.53 -10.63
CA LYS A 19 29.81 6.84 -12.06
C LYS A 19 29.35 5.61 -12.84
N GLU A 20 29.88 4.44 -12.52
CA GLU A 20 29.48 3.16 -13.12
C GLU A 20 28.02 2.84 -12.82
N LEU A 21 27.52 3.06 -11.61
CA LEU A 21 26.11 2.86 -11.27
C LEU A 21 25.19 3.88 -11.95
N LYS A 22 25.60 5.16 -12.03
CA LYS A 22 24.89 6.20 -12.80
C LYS A 22 24.78 5.85 -14.28
N GLN A 23 25.81 5.22 -14.82
CA GLN A 23 25.84 4.80 -16.21
C GLN A 23 25.12 3.45 -16.41
N SER A 24 25.28 2.45 -15.56
CA SER A 24 24.62 1.17 -15.81
C SER A 24 23.12 1.22 -15.55
N TRP A 25 22.70 1.97 -14.53
CA TRP A 25 21.40 1.78 -13.90
C TRP A 25 20.65 3.08 -13.57
N ALA A 26 21.26 4.04 -12.88
CA ALA A 26 20.59 5.28 -12.42
C ALA A 26 20.50 6.36 -13.54
N ARG A 27 19.91 5.98 -14.68
CA ARG A 27 19.59 6.87 -15.81
C ARG A 27 18.25 6.47 -16.46
N TRP A 28 17.52 7.45 -16.96
CA TRP A 28 16.24 7.22 -17.65
C TRP A 28 16.35 6.31 -18.88
N SER A 29 17.45 6.40 -19.64
CA SER A 29 17.66 5.54 -20.82
C SER A 29 17.96 4.08 -20.51
N ALA A 30 18.15 3.73 -19.23
CA ALA A 30 18.32 2.34 -18.79
C ALA A 30 16.99 1.69 -18.37
N CYS A 31 15.83 2.28 -18.69
CA CYS A 31 14.52 1.79 -18.27
C CYS A 31 14.28 0.31 -18.61
N PHE A 32 14.68 -0.12 -19.81
CA PHE A 32 14.54 -1.50 -20.29
C PHE A 32 15.72 -2.42 -19.97
N ARG A 33 16.71 -1.95 -19.21
CA ARG A 33 17.84 -2.79 -18.76
C ARG A 33 17.51 -3.39 -17.40
N GLY A 34 17.89 -4.66 -17.24
CA GLY A 34 17.78 -5.37 -15.96
C GLY A 34 18.52 -4.67 -14.83
N GLN A 35 18.07 -4.87 -13.59
CA GLN A 35 18.66 -4.25 -12.41
C GLN A 35 19.98 -4.97 -12.01
N PRO A 36 21.11 -4.26 -11.85
CA PRO A 36 22.37 -4.88 -11.43
C PRO A 36 22.42 -5.02 -9.90
N ILE A 37 21.58 -5.91 -9.34
CA ILE A 37 21.39 -6.06 -7.88
C ILE A 37 22.73 -6.32 -7.15
N THR A 38 23.63 -7.13 -7.71
CA THR A 38 24.95 -7.40 -7.10
C THR A 38 25.80 -6.13 -6.94
N ASN A 39 25.77 -5.23 -7.94
CA ASN A 39 26.52 -3.98 -7.88
C ASN A 39 25.89 -3.00 -6.90
N VAL A 40 24.55 -2.97 -6.83
CA VAL A 40 23.81 -2.18 -5.83
C VAL A 40 24.14 -2.67 -4.42
N ARG A 41 24.14 -3.98 -4.18
CA ARG A 41 24.54 -4.58 -2.90
C ARG A 41 25.96 -4.19 -2.51
N ASN A 42 26.92 -4.35 -3.41
CA ASN A 42 28.32 -4.03 -3.12
C ASN A 42 28.51 -2.53 -2.78
N TYR A 43 27.68 -1.64 -3.34
CA TYR A 43 27.79 -0.20 -3.12
C TYR A 43 26.97 0.35 -1.94
N LEU A 44 25.71 -0.09 -1.78
CA LEU A 44 24.75 0.44 -0.80
C LEU A 44 24.42 -0.52 0.35
N GLY A 45 24.85 -1.79 0.26
CA GLY A 45 24.56 -2.83 1.24
C GLY A 45 23.37 -3.73 0.88
N GLU A 46 23.22 -4.82 1.62
CA GLU A 46 22.18 -5.84 1.43
C GLU A 46 20.78 -5.28 1.65
N ASN A 47 20.57 -4.42 2.66
CA ASN A 47 19.25 -3.88 2.97
C ASN A 47 18.65 -3.07 1.78
N VAL A 48 19.45 -2.18 1.18
CA VAL A 48 19.03 -1.42 -0.01
C VAL A 48 18.90 -2.32 -1.23
N ALA A 49 19.77 -3.33 -1.38
CA ALA A 49 19.65 -4.30 -2.46
C ALA A 49 18.37 -5.13 -2.38
N LEU A 50 17.92 -5.52 -1.16
CA LEU A 50 16.65 -6.22 -0.95
C LEU A 50 15.46 -5.36 -1.33
N TYR A 51 15.49 -4.05 -1.06
CA TYR A 51 14.45 -3.12 -1.51
C TYR A 51 14.30 -3.15 -3.04
N PHE A 52 15.37 -2.94 -3.79
CA PHE A 52 15.32 -2.95 -5.26
C PHE A 52 15.01 -4.34 -5.85
N LEU A 53 15.44 -5.41 -5.17
CA LEU A 53 15.10 -6.78 -5.52
C LEU A 53 13.58 -7.01 -5.36
N TRP A 54 13.01 -6.61 -4.23
CA TRP A 54 11.57 -6.69 -3.96
C TRP A 54 10.77 -5.84 -4.94
N LEU A 55 11.16 -4.59 -5.15
CA LEU A 55 10.48 -3.67 -6.07
C LEU A 55 10.53 -4.19 -7.52
N GLY A 56 11.66 -4.76 -7.93
CA GLY A 56 11.80 -5.43 -9.22
C GLY A 56 10.87 -6.63 -9.37
N TRP A 57 10.82 -7.49 -8.35
CA TRP A 57 9.93 -8.66 -8.32
C TRP A 57 8.46 -8.28 -8.35
N TYR A 58 8.07 -7.28 -7.56
CA TYR A 58 6.72 -6.71 -7.54
C TYR A 58 6.33 -6.16 -8.92
N THR A 59 7.22 -5.42 -9.57
CA THR A 59 6.99 -4.90 -10.93
C THR A 59 6.83 -6.02 -11.96
N PHE A 60 7.65 -7.07 -11.87
CA PHE A 60 7.57 -8.22 -12.78
C PHE A 60 6.24 -8.96 -12.66
N LEU A 61 5.78 -9.24 -11.43
CA LEU A 61 4.52 -9.95 -11.21
C LEU A 61 3.27 -9.07 -11.42
N LEU A 62 3.40 -7.74 -11.43
CA LEU A 62 2.31 -6.85 -11.86
C LEU A 62 2.00 -6.93 -13.36
N ILE A 63 2.93 -7.41 -14.19
CA ILE A 63 2.72 -7.53 -15.65
C ILE A 63 1.51 -8.43 -15.98
N PRO A 64 1.43 -9.69 -15.54
CA PRO A 64 0.27 -10.54 -15.84
C PRO A 64 -1.03 -9.96 -15.26
N ALA A 65 -0.99 -9.38 -14.07
CA ALA A 65 -2.15 -8.71 -13.47
C ALA A 65 -2.64 -7.52 -14.32
N SER A 66 -1.72 -6.72 -14.84
CA SER A 66 -2.03 -5.58 -15.72
C SER A 66 -2.62 -6.02 -17.05
N VAL A 67 -2.11 -7.11 -17.63
CA VAL A 67 -2.63 -7.67 -18.89
C VAL A 67 -4.06 -8.18 -18.70
N ILE A 68 -4.32 -8.96 -17.65
CA ILE A 68 -5.67 -9.49 -17.38
C ILE A 68 -6.63 -8.34 -17.06
N GLY A 69 -6.21 -7.37 -16.23
CA GLY A 69 -7.02 -6.18 -15.92
C GLY A 69 -7.36 -5.36 -17.16
N LEU A 70 -6.40 -5.20 -18.09
CA LEU A 70 -6.64 -4.53 -19.37
C LEU A 70 -7.63 -5.32 -20.25
N VAL A 71 -7.52 -6.65 -20.29
CA VAL A 71 -8.48 -7.49 -21.04
C VAL A 71 -9.89 -7.35 -20.49
N VAL A 72 -10.06 -7.37 -19.18
CA VAL A 72 -11.38 -7.17 -18.53
C VAL A 72 -11.94 -5.78 -18.82
N PHE A 73 -11.08 -4.75 -18.83
CA PHE A 73 -11.50 -3.40 -19.21
C PHE A 73 -11.91 -3.30 -20.68
N LEU A 74 -11.15 -3.90 -21.60
CA LEU A 74 -11.48 -3.95 -23.02
C LEU A 74 -12.76 -4.77 -23.29
N TYR A 75 -12.99 -5.83 -22.51
CA TYR A 75 -14.26 -6.56 -22.51
C TYR A 75 -15.43 -5.64 -22.15
N GLY A 76 -15.33 -4.90 -21.04
CA GLY A 76 -16.35 -3.91 -20.68
C GLY A 76 -16.59 -2.86 -21.77
N LEU A 77 -15.52 -2.37 -22.43
CA LEU A 77 -15.61 -1.43 -23.55
C LEU A 77 -16.26 -2.02 -24.81
N ALA A 78 -16.16 -3.32 -25.05
CA ALA A 78 -16.78 -3.96 -26.21
C ALA A 78 -18.29 -4.15 -26.03
N PHE A 79 -18.72 -4.50 -24.81
CA PHE A 79 -20.11 -4.92 -24.52
C PHE A 79 -21.00 -3.84 -23.88
N TYR A 80 -20.48 -2.66 -23.53
CA TYR A 80 -21.34 -1.63 -22.92
C TYR A 80 -22.44 -1.11 -23.87
N SER A 81 -22.17 -1.00 -25.18
CA SER A 81 -23.12 -0.38 -26.12
C SER A 81 -24.35 -1.25 -26.41
N THR A 82 -24.24 -2.57 -26.21
CA THR A 82 -25.31 -3.53 -26.45
C THR A 82 -26.23 -3.71 -25.22
N SER A 83 -25.78 -3.32 -24.03
CA SER A 83 -26.52 -3.53 -22.78
C SER A 83 -27.88 -2.81 -22.75
N PRO A 84 -28.98 -3.50 -22.40
CA PRO A 84 -30.30 -2.89 -22.25
C PRO A 84 -30.36 -1.88 -21.11
N LEU A 85 -29.55 -2.06 -20.05
CA LEU A 85 -29.51 -1.19 -18.88
C LEU A 85 -29.15 0.26 -19.23
N ILE A 86 -28.16 0.44 -20.11
CA ILE A 86 -27.73 1.78 -20.55
C ILE A 86 -28.82 2.43 -21.41
N LYS A 87 -29.49 1.65 -22.27
CA LYS A 87 -30.60 2.16 -23.09
C LYS A 87 -31.76 2.62 -22.21
N GLU A 88 -32.11 1.85 -21.18
CA GLU A 88 -33.15 2.22 -20.21
C GLU A 88 -32.81 3.52 -19.49
N VAL A 89 -31.60 3.69 -18.97
CA VAL A 89 -31.20 4.94 -18.28
C VAL A 89 -31.20 6.12 -19.27
N CYS A 90 -30.52 6.00 -20.41
CA CYS A 90 -30.31 7.12 -21.33
C CYS A 90 -31.57 7.52 -22.13
N GLN A 91 -32.59 6.66 -22.22
CA GLN A 91 -33.85 6.94 -22.92
C GLN A 91 -35.03 7.14 -21.97
N SER A 92 -34.80 7.09 -20.66
CA SER A 92 -35.86 7.25 -19.66
C SER A 92 -36.30 8.70 -19.50
N ASN A 93 -37.61 8.89 -19.31
CA ASN A 93 -38.21 10.16 -18.89
C ASN A 93 -38.62 10.11 -17.40
N VAL A 94 -37.94 9.28 -16.59
CA VAL A 94 -38.29 9.10 -15.18
C VAL A 94 -37.69 10.24 -14.36
N ILE A 95 -38.55 10.91 -13.59
CA ILE A 95 -38.18 12.04 -12.74
C ILE A 95 -37.72 11.52 -11.37
N MET A 96 -36.54 11.93 -10.95
CA MET A 96 -35.92 11.54 -9.69
C MET A 96 -36.16 12.58 -8.59
N CYS A 97 -36.20 12.11 -7.33
CA CYS A 97 -36.36 12.99 -6.18
C CYS A 97 -35.15 13.92 -5.98
N PRO A 98 -35.35 15.12 -5.40
CA PRO A 98 -34.25 16.05 -5.13
C PRO A 98 -33.17 15.49 -4.20
N LEU A 99 -31.90 15.76 -4.54
CA LEU A 99 -30.72 15.31 -3.78
C LEU A 99 -30.37 16.19 -2.56
N CYS A 100 -31.08 17.31 -2.35
CA CYS A 100 -30.90 18.15 -1.18
C CYS A 100 -32.19 18.84 -0.73
N ASP A 101 -32.18 19.38 0.50
CA ASP A 101 -33.37 19.86 1.20
C ASP A 101 -33.94 21.17 0.63
N ASN A 102 -33.11 22.13 0.19
CA ASN A 102 -33.61 23.48 -0.15
C ASN A 102 -33.41 23.89 -1.62
N THR A 103 -32.22 23.69 -2.18
CA THR A 103 -31.81 24.33 -3.44
C THR A 103 -31.88 23.42 -4.67
N CYS A 104 -31.98 22.11 -4.48
CA CYS A 104 -31.95 21.13 -5.55
C CYS A 104 -33.35 20.92 -6.13
N ARG A 105 -33.49 20.97 -7.45
CA ARG A 105 -34.72 20.61 -8.14
C ARG A 105 -34.78 19.12 -8.43
N VAL A 106 -35.96 18.64 -8.82
CA VAL A 106 -36.12 17.34 -9.48
C VAL A 106 -35.29 17.30 -10.77
N TRP A 107 -34.76 16.12 -11.07
CA TRP A 107 -33.85 15.90 -12.20
C TRP A 107 -34.26 14.64 -12.97
N GLU A 108 -33.86 14.55 -14.23
CA GLU A 108 -34.22 13.42 -15.08
C GLU A 108 -33.16 12.32 -14.98
N LEU A 109 -33.59 11.06 -14.98
CA LEU A 109 -32.65 9.93 -14.93
C LEU A 109 -31.72 9.88 -16.16
N SER A 110 -32.16 10.40 -17.31
CA SER A 110 -31.38 10.52 -18.55
C SER A 110 -30.10 11.35 -18.40
N ASP A 111 -30.09 12.36 -17.51
CA ASP A 111 -28.93 13.22 -17.23
C ASP A 111 -27.72 12.41 -16.71
N THR A 112 -27.99 11.24 -16.13
CA THR A 112 -26.99 10.36 -15.53
C THR A 112 -26.39 9.33 -16.49
N CYS A 113 -26.74 9.41 -17.78
CA CYS A 113 -26.33 8.47 -18.82
C CYS A 113 -24.80 8.24 -18.89
N MET A 114 -23.98 9.29 -18.79
CA MET A 114 -22.51 9.15 -18.83
C MET A 114 -21.97 8.38 -17.62
N TYR A 115 -22.50 8.65 -16.44
CA TYR A 115 -22.13 7.94 -15.22
C TYR A 115 -22.58 6.48 -15.23
N ALA A 116 -23.79 6.20 -15.73
CA ALA A 116 -24.28 4.83 -15.91
C ALA A 116 -23.40 4.01 -16.87
N LYS A 117 -22.91 4.63 -17.97
CA LYS A 117 -21.93 4.01 -18.87
C LYS A 117 -20.63 3.65 -18.15
N VAL A 118 -20.10 4.57 -17.34
CA VAL A 118 -18.87 4.34 -16.56
C VAL A 118 -19.09 3.27 -15.49
N SER A 119 -20.25 3.26 -14.80
CA SER A 119 -20.59 2.27 -13.79
C SER A 119 -20.61 0.86 -14.39
N LEU A 120 -21.33 0.66 -15.51
CA LEU A 120 -21.42 -0.65 -16.16
C LEU A 120 -20.08 -1.11 -16.76
N LEU A 121 -19.23 -0.17 -17.19
CA LEU A 121 -17.90 -0.49 -17.71
C LEU A 121 -17.06 -1.25 -16.68
N PHE A 122 -17.13 -0.83 -15.41
CA PHE A 122 -16.35 -1.44 -14.33
C PHE A 122 -17.12 -2.50 -13.56
N ASP A 123 -18.44 -2.39 -13.45
CA ASP A 123 -19.30 -3.33 -12.74
C ASP A 123 -19.81 -4.45 -13.67
N ASN A 124 -18.86 -5.22 -14.22
CA ASN A 124 -19.12 -6.35 -15.12
C ASN A 124 -18.71 -7.69 -14.48
N GLU A 125 -19.20 -8.79 -15.04
CA GLU A 125 -18.90 -10.15 -14.53
C GLU A 125 -17.39 -10.47 -14.54
N GLY A 126 -16.67 -9.95 -15.53
CA GLY A 126 -15.22 -10.07 -15.64
C GLY A 126 -14.48 -9.41 -14.48
N THR A 127 -15.00 -8.33 -13.91
CA THR A 127 -14.42 -7.67 -12.73
C THR A 127 -14.52 -8.52 -11.48
N VAL A 128 -15.59 -9.31 -11.32
CA VAL A 128 -15.73 -10.28 -10.23
C VAL A 128 -14.68 -11.39 -10.37
N ALA A 129 -14.51 -11.94 -11.58
CA ALA A 129 -13.46 -12.90 -11.87
C ALA A 129 -12.05 -12.33 -11.66
N PHE A 130 -11.84 -11.08 -12.04
CA PHE A 130 -10.58 -10.37 -11.83
C PHE A 130 -10.27 -10.17 -10.35
N ALA A 131 -11.27 -9.83 -9.52
CA ALA A 131 -11.08 -9.69 -8.08
C ALA A 131 -10.65 -11.03 -7.42
N MET A 132 -11.26 -12.15 -7.84
CA MET A 132 -10.83 -13.49 -7.38
C MET A 132 -9.39 -13.78 -7.82
N PHE A 133 -9.06 -13.51 -9.09
CA PHE A 133 -7.70 -13.66 -9.60
C PHE A 133 -6.69 -12.82 -8.80
N MET A 134 -7.00 -11.56 -8.51
CA MET A 134 -6.11 -10.64 -7.80
C MET A 134 -5.88 -11.05 -6.34
N ALA A 135 -6.88 -11.62 -5.68
CA ALA A 135 -6.73 -12.16 -4.33
C ALA A 135 -5.79 -13.37 -4.29
N VAL A 136 -5.91 -14.29 -5.26
CA VAL A 136 -4.99 -15.42 -5.41
C VAL A 136 -3.59 -14.92 -5.79
N TRP A 137 -3.51 -13.99 -6.75
CA TRP A 137 -2.27 -13.36 -7.19
C TRP A 137 -1.49 -12.74 -6.03
N ALA A 138 -2.14 -12.06 -5.09
CA ALA A 138 -1.48 -11.44 -3.93
C ALA A 138 -0.77 -12.48 -3.05
N THR A 139 -1.37 -13.65 -2.87
CA THR A 139 -0.75 -14.76 -2.10
C THR A 139 0.40 -15.38 -2.88
N VAL A 140 0.15 -15.69 -4.15
CA VAL A 140 1.15 -16.26 -5.06
C VAL A 140 2.38 -15.34 -5.16
N PHE A 141 2.17 -14.02 -5.22
CA PHE A 141 3.23 -13.02 -5.19
C PHE A 141 4.10 -13.13 -3.93
N LEU A 142 3.49 -13.23 -2.75
CA LEU A 142 4.22 -13.31 -1.49
C LEU A 142 4.98 -14.62 -1.32
N GLU A 143 4.39 -15.75 -1.70
CA GLU A 143 5.06 -17.05 -1.62
C GLU A 143 6.23 -17.14 -2.61
N PHE A 144 6.04 -16.67 -3.84
CA PHE A 144 7.15 -16.59 -4.78
C PHE A 144 8.21 -15.57 -4.36
N TRP A 145 7.84 -14.47 -3.69
CA TRP A 145 8.80 -13.54 -3.13
C TRP A 145 9.70 -14.22 -2.08
N LYS A 146 9.12 -14.98 -1.13
CA LYS A 146 9.87 -15.74 -0.11
C LYS A 146 10.91 -16.67 -0.79
N CYS A 147 10.47 -17.38 -1.83
CA CYS A 147 11.31 -18.26 -2.62
C CYS A 147 12.41 -17.50 -3.38
N HIS A 148 12.07 -16.42 -4.09
CA HIS A 148 13.01 -15.62 -4.87
C HIS A 148 14.09 -14.98 -3.98
N ARG A 149 13.69 -14.40 -2.86
CA ARG A 149 14.59 -13.81 -1.85
C ARG A 149 15.59 -14.83 -1.31
N SER A 150 15.14 -16.06 -1.02
CA SER A 150 15.99 -17.11 -0.44
C SER A 150 17.24 -17.42 -1.27
N SER A 151 17.13 -17.37 -2.61
CA SER A 151 18.25 -17.60 -3.52
C SER A 151 19.31 -16.50 -3.42
N TYR A 152 18.90 -15.23 -3.42
CA TYR A 152 19.83 -14.10 -3.30
C TYR A 152 20.47 -14.04 -1.91
N VAL A 153 19.69 -14.23 -0.86
CA VAL A 153 20.16 -14.19 0.53
C VAL A 153 21.13 -15.34 0.82
N SER A 154 20.92 -16.53 0.23
CA SER A 154 21.89 -17.63 0.25
C SER A 154 23.18 -17.27 -0.46
N ALA A 155 23.08 -16.76 -1.70
CA ALA A 155 24.24 -16.34 -2.49
C ALA A 155 25.05 -15.21 -1.81
N TRP A 156 24.39 -14.39 -0.99
CA TRP A 156 25.03 -13.32 -0.22
C TRP A 156 25.58 -13.79 1.14
N LYS A 157 25.40 -15.06 1.51
CA LYS A 157 25.83 -15.65 2.78
C LYS A 157 25.28 -14.93 4.02
N VAL A 158 24.08 -14.36 3.90
CA VAL A 158 23.37 -13.69 5.00
C VAL A 158 22.10 -14.43 5.40
N PHE A 159 21.89 -15.67 4.95
CA PHE A 159 20.68 -16.43 5.26
C PHE A 159 20.44 -16.64 6.77
N ASP A 160 21.45 -17.16 7.47
CA ASP A 160 21.37 -17.42 8.92
C ASP A 160 21.71 -16.16 9.75
N TRP A 161 21.82 -14.98 9.13
CA TRP A 161 22.13 -13.74 9.83
C TRP A 161 20.95 -13.30 10.71
N CYS A 162 21.25 -12.90 11.94
CA CYS A 162 20.27 -12.40 12.89
C CYS A 162 20.67 -10.99 13.38
N GLU A 163 19.74 -10.05 13.25
CA GLU A 163 19.93 -8.66 13.65
C GLU A 163 20.21 -8.50 15.16
N GLU A 164 19.56 -9.33 15.99
CA GLU A 164 19.74 -9.30 17.45
C GLU A 164 21.13 -9.78 17.87
N GLU A 165 21.69 -10.76 17.16
CA GLU A 165 23.07 -11.21 17.38
C GLU A 165 24.08 -10.12 17.01
N GLU A 166 23.85 -9.37 15.92
CA GLU A 166 24.74 -8.27 15.53
C GLU A 166 24.73 -7.12 16.54
N GLU A 167 23.55 -6.75 17.08
CA GLU A 167 23.45 -5.75 18.14
C GLU A 167 24.23 -6.17 19.40
N LEU A 168 24.13 -7.44 19.80
CA LEU A 168 24.88 -7.99 20.93
C LEU A 168 26.40 -7.99 20.68
N ILE A 169 26.83 -8.38 19.48
CA ILE A 169 28.25 -8.34 19.10
C ILE A 169 28.77 -6.90 19.18
N LEU A 170 28.01 -5.93 18.70
CA LEU A 170 28.39 -4.51 18.79
C LEU A 170 28.47 -4.01 20.24
N GLU A 171 27.57 -4.47 21.12
CA GLU A 171 27.62 -4.15 22.55
C GLU A 171 28.87 -4.75 23.23
N ILE A 172 29.22 -6.01 22.90
CA ILE A 172 30.43 -6.68 23.39
C ILE A 172 31.70 -5.98 22.88
N VAL A 173 31.74 -5.58 21.61
CA VAL A 173 32.88 -4.87 21.01
C VAL A 173 33.09 -3.51 21.67
N ASN A 174 32.00 -2.81 22.02
CA ASN A 174 32.07 -1.51 22.69
C ASN A 174 32.38 -1.65 24.20
N ASN A 175 31.92 -2.73 24.84
CA ASN A 175 32.23 -3.05 26.23
C ASN A 175 32.30 -4.56 26.45
N ALA A 176 33.52 -5.08 26.62
CA ALA A 176 33.76 -6.52 26.81
C ALA A 176 33.12 -7.10 28.09
N HIS A 177 32.82 -6.26 29.09
CA HIS A 177 32.18 -6.67 30.35
C HIS A 177 30.68 -6.32 30.36
N CYS A 178 30.01 -6.27 29.21
CA CYS A 178 28.57 -6.05 29.16
C CYS A 178 27.81 -7.26 29.71
N GLU A 179 26.84 -7.02 30.59
CA GLU A 179 25.89 -8.05 31.00
C GLU A 179 24.68 -8.07 30.07
N PRO A 180 24.13 -9.27 29.75
CA PRO A 180 22.91 -9.35 28.96
C PRO A 180 21.76 -8.70 29.71
N LYS A 181 21.10 -7.74 29.08
CA LYS A 181 19.91 -7.08 29.66
C LYS A 181 18.75 -8.08 29.68
N MET A 182 18.15 -8.28 30.86
CA MET A 182 17.01 -9.19 30.99
C MET A 182 15.73 -8.64 30.35
N HIS A 183 14.97 -9.52 29.69
CA HIS A 183 13.67 -9.20 29.11
C HIS A 183 12.65 -8.90 30.19
N ARG A 184 12.17 -7.65 30.28
CA ARG A 184 11.12 -7.25 31.23
C ARG A 184 9.96 -6.60 30.48
N HIS A 185 8.85 -7.33 30.36
CA HIS A 185 7.63 -6.80 29.74
C HIS A 185 6.83 -5.99 30.77
N SER A 186 6.58 -4.71 30.49
CA SER A 186 5.70 -3.88 31.33
C SER A 186 4.32 -3.84 30.71
N TYR A 187 3.38 -4.62 31.25
CA TYR A 187 1.99 -4.63 30.81
C TYR A 187 1.36 -3.23 30.87
N LEU A 188 1.66 -2.44 31.89
CA LEU A 188 1.14 -1.08 32.05
C LEU A 188 1.55 -0.17 30.87
N ARG A 189 2.84 -0.18 30.47
CA ARG A 189 3.32 0.62 29.34
C ARG A 189 2.69 0.16 28.03
N SER A 190 2.59 -1.16 27.82
CA SER A 190 1.96 -1.73 26.64
C SER A 190 0.47 -1.32 26.53
N THR A 191 -0.29 -1.39 27.62
CA THR A 191 -1.69 -0.96 27.66
C THR A 191 -1.83 0.55 27.41
N ILE A 192 -0.97 1.39 27.99
CA ILE A 192 -0.99 2.84 27.73
C ILE A 192 -0.73 3.12 26.24
N VAL A 193 0.27 2.46 25.64
CA VAL A 193 0.58 2.60 24.22
C VAL A 193 -0.61 2.14 23.38
N LEU A 194 -1.26 1.03 23.73
CA LEU A 194 -2.46 0.55 23.03
C LEU A 194 -3.59 1.58 23.08
N VAL A 195 -3.90 2.13 24.26
CA VAL A 195 -4.94 3.17 24.44
C VAL A 195 -4.63 4.42 23.61
N LEU A 196 -3.37 4.86 23.59
CA LEU A 196 -2.96 6.02 22.80
C LEU A 196 -3.03 5.74 21.28
N VAL A 197 -2.67 4.54 20.85
CA VAL A 197 -2.82 4.10 19.44
C VAL A 197 -4.30 4.09 19.05
N THR A 198 -5.18 3.52 19.88
CA THR A 198 -6.62 3.49 19.59
C THR A 198 -7.22 4.89 19.59
N LEU A 199 -6.80 5.77 20.50
CA LEU A 199 -7.25 7.16 20.51
C LEU A 199 -6.81 7.91 19.25
N MET A 200 -5.56 7.72 18.81
CA MET A 200 -5.07 8.31 17.56
C MET A 200 -5.86 7.79 16.35
N LEU A 201 -6.20 6.51 16.31
CA LEU A 201 -7.04 5.94 15.25
C LEU A 201 -8.44 6.56 15.22
N LEU A 202 -9.08 6.74 16.37
CA LEU A 202 -10.37 7.42 16.46
C LEU A 202 -10.29 8.86 15.96
N VAL A 203 -9.20 9.58 16.26
CA VAL A 203 -8.97 10.94 15.75
C VAL A 203 -8.81 10.94 14.23
N ILE A 204 -8.03 10.01 13.67
CA ILE A 204 -7.84 9.89 12.22
C ILE A 204 -9.17 9.59 11.52
N ILE A 205 -9.91 8.60 12.02
CA ILE A 205 -11.22 8.21 11.49
C ILE A 205 -12.17 9.41 11.60
N GLY A 206 -12.29 10.03 12.77
CA GLY A 206 -13.13 11.21 12.99
C GLY A 206 -12.80 12.36 12.04
N LEU A 207 -11.51 12.71 11.88
CA LEU A 207 -11.10 13.79 10.96
C LEU A 207 -11.44 13.46 9.51
N THR A 208 -11.21 12.23 9.07
CA THR A 208 -11.54 11.82 7.69
C THR A 208 -13.04 11.89 7.42
N HIS A 209 -13.88 11.54 8.40
CA HIS A 209 -15.34 11.66 8.27
C HIS A 209 -15.79 13.13 8.29
N VAL A 210 -15.19 13.96 9.14
CA VAL A 210 -15.44 15.41 9.14
C VAL A 210 -15.12 16.03 7.78
N LEU A 211 -14.07 15.59 7.09
CA LEU A 211 -13.77 16.05 5.74
C LEU A 211 -14.85 15.67 4.74
N VAL A 212 -15.36 14.44 4.78
CA VAL A 212 -16.44 14.02 3.89
C VAL A 212 -17.70 14.86 4.14
N VAL A 213 -18.09 15.02 5.41
CA VAL A 213 -19.23 15.89 5.78
C VAL A 213 -19.01 17.35 5.37
N SER A 214 -17.76 17.86 5.46
CA SER A 214 -17.45 19.24 5.05
C SER A 214 -17.67 19.48 3.56
N ARG A 215 -17.55 18.45 2.69
CA ARG A 215 -17.87 18.57 1.26
C ARG A 215 -19.35 18.83 1.04
N VAL A 216 -20.20 18.14 1.78
CA VAL A 216 -21.67 18.32 1.72
C VAL A 216 -22.03 19.74 2.14
N ILE A 217 -21.48 20.20 3.27
CA ILE A 217 -21.68 21.57 3.77
C ILE A 217 -21.19 22.59 2.73
N ALA A 218 -20.01 22.38 2.14
CA ALA A 218 -19.47 23.27 1.12
C ALA A 218 -20.37 23.33 -0.13
N THR A 219 -20.96 22.21 -0.55
CA THR A 219 -21.90 22.18 -1.69
C THR A 219 -23.12 23.06 -1.43
N VAL A 220 -23.71 22.95 -0.24
CA VAL A 220 -24.87 23.76 0.17
C VAL A 220 -24.50 25.25 0.26
N LEU A 221 -23.37 25.58 0.91
CA LEU A 221 -22.93 26.97 1.05
C LEU A 221 -22.58 27.61 -0.30
N LEU A 222 -21.97 26.85 -1.22
CA LEU A 222 -21.66 27.34 -2.57
C LEU A 222 -22.93 27.53 -3.40
N ALA A 223 -23.97 26.73 -3.18
CA ALA A 223 -25.26 26.88 -3.85
C ALA A 223 -26.04 28.10 -3.33
N GLU A 224 -26.01 28.38 -2.02
CA GLU A 224 -26.81 29.46 -1.42
C GLU A 224 -26.13 30.84 -1.43
N ASN A 225 -24.80 30.89 -1.27
CA ASN A 225 -24.10 32.15 -0.92
C ASN A 225 -23.12 32.65 -2.00
N SER A 226 -22.96 31.94 -3.12
CA SER A 226 -22.05 32.39 -4.19
C SER A 226 -22.70 33.44 -5.08
N THR A 227 -22.02 34.57 -5.28
CA THR A 227 -22.49 35.67 -6.15
C THR A 227 -22.26 35.41 -7.63
N TRP A 228 -21.49 34.39 -7.98
CA TRP A 228 -21.11 34.05 -9.35
C TRP A 228 -21.98 32.90 -9.86
N GLN A 229 -22.85 33.19 -10.83
CA GLN A 229 -23.77 32.19 -11.43
C GLN A 229 -23.05 30.91 -11.89
N VAL A 230 -21.82 31.02 -12.38
CA VAL A 230 -20.99 29.87 -12.82
C VAL A 230 -20.68 28.89 -11.69
N ILE A 231 -20.52 29.38 -10.45
CA ILE A 231 -20.24 28.54 -9.27
C ILE A 231 -21.52 27.88 -8.76
N THR A 232 -22.64 28.59 -8.85
CA THR A 232 -23.95 28.08 -8.47
C THR A 232 -24.39 26.93 -9.38
N GLU A 233 -24.22 27.08 -10.70
CA GLU A 233 -24.55 26.07 -11.72
C GLU A 233 -23.63 24.84 -11.64
N ASN A 234 -22.35 25.02 -11.34
CA ASN A 234 -21.36 23.93 -11.24
C ASN A 234 -20.98 23.55 -9.79
N SER A 235 -21.86 23.83 -8.84
CA SER A 235 -21.59 23.72 -7.39
C SER A 235 -21.10 22.34 -6.98
N GLN A 236 -21.67 21.26 -7.53
CA GLN A 236 -21.24 19.88 -7.27
C GLN A 236 -19.81 19.61 -7.73
N THR A 237 -19.48 19.94 -8.99
CA THR A 237 -18.13 19.72 -9.55
C THR A 237 -17.07 20.53 -8.79
N VAL A 238 -17.39 21.78 -8.44
CA VAL A 238 -16.51 22.65 -7.66
C VAL A 238 -16.30 22.09 -6.25
N ALA A 239 -17.36 21.60 -5.59
CA ALA A 239 -17.28 21.00 -4.26
C ALA A 239 -16.46 19.70 -4.25
N VAL A 240 -16.61 18.84 -5.27
CA VAL A 240 -15.80 17.62 -5.44
C VAL A 240 -14.32 17.97 -5.61
N MET A 241 -13.98 18.95 -6.44
CA MET A 241 -12.61 19.40 -6.66
C MET A 241 -11.99 20.03 -5.41
N LEU A 242 -12.72 20.92 -4.73
CA LEU A 242 -12.29 21.52 -3.46
C LEU A 242 -12.07 20.44 -2.40
N GLY A 243 -13.00 19.48 -2.33
CA GLY A 243 -12.90 18.33 -1.44
C GLY A 243 -11.67 17.46 -1.72
N ALA A 244 -11.29 17.29 -2.99
CA ALA A 244 -10.09 16.54 -3.36
C ALA A 244 -8.80 17.25 -2.89
N VAL A 245 -8.72 18.57 -3.07
CA VAL A 245 -7.58 19.39 -2.60
C VAL A 245 -7.48 19.35 -1.08
N LEU A 246 -8.59 19.53 -0.36
CA LEU A 246 -8.61 19.46 1.11
C LEU A 246 -8.19 18.08 1.60
N HIS A 247 -8.68 17.01 0.98
CA HIS A 247 -8.30 15.65 1.32
C HIS A 247 -6.79 15.41 1.14
N TYR A 248 -6.19 15.90 0.06
CA TYR A 248 -4.74 15.84 -0.15
C TYR A 248 -3.95 16.62 0.91
N ILE A 249 -4.39 17.84 1.25
CA ILE A 249 -3.76 18.65 2.30
C ILE A 249 -3.82 17.90 3.64
N THR A 250 -4.98 17.34 3.99
CA THR A 250 -5.12 16.58 5.24
C THR A 250 -4.25 15.33 5.25
N ILE A 251 -4.16 14.56 4.16
CA ILE A 251 -3.24 13.41 4.08
C ILE A 251 -1.80 13.87 4.32
N THR A 252 -1.38 14.97 3.70
CA THR A 252 -0.02 15.51 3.83
C THR A 252 0.30 15.93 5.27
N VAL A 253 -0.62 16.67 5.91
CA VAL A 253 -0.48 17.11 7.31
C VAL A 253 -0.51 15.91 8.25
N MET A 254 -1.48 15.01 8.09
CA MET A 254 -1.66 13.85 8.94
C MET A 254 -0.46 12.89 8.86
N THR A 255 0.14 12.71 7.68
CA THR A 255 1.36 11.89 7.52
C THR A 255 2.50 12.41 8.40
N ARG A 256 2.67 13.73 8.52
CA ARG A 256 3.69 14.35 9.40
C ARG A 256 3.38 14.15 10.89
N VAL A 257 2.11 14.27 11.26
CA VAL A 257 1.63 14.03 12.64
C VAL A 257 1.82 12.57 13.01
N ASN A 258 1.36 11.64 12.16
CA ASN A 258 1.49 10.19 12.31
C ASN A 258 2.95 9.79 12.55
N PHE A 259 3.89 10.33 11.76
CA PHE A 259 5.31 10.05 11.95
C PHE A 259 5.81 10.49 13.33
N THR A 260 5.43 11.70 13.77
CA THR A 260 5.85 12.25 15.06
C THR A 260 5.27 11.45 16.22
N VAL A 261 3.98 11.10 16.14
CA VAL A 261 3.26 10.31 17.15
C VAL A 261 3.80 8.89 17.21
N ALA A 262 3.97 8.21 16.06
CA ALA A 262 4.49 6.84 16.00
C ALA A 262 5.90 6.74 16.62
N ARG A 263 6.76 7.72 16.35
CA ARG A 263 8.09 7.80 16.98
C ARG A 263 7.99 7.96 18.49
N LYS A 264 7.17 8.90 18.97
CA LYS A 264 6.99 9.14 20.41
C LYS A 264 6.39 7.93 21.14
N LEU A 265 5.41 7.26 20.55
CA LEU A 265 4.83 6.03 21.10
C LEU A 265 5.84 4.89 21.17
N SER A 266 6.71 4.78 20.17
CA SER A 266 7.77 3.76 20.15
C SER A 266 8.87 4.05 21.18
N GLU A 267 9.18 5.33 21.43
CA GLU A 267 10.05 5.76 22.54
C GLU A 267 9.44 5.41 23.92
N ILE A 268 8.12 5.61 24.10
CA ILE A 268 7.40 5.29 25.34
C ILE A 268 7.39 3.80 25.64
N GLU A 269 7.27 2.96 24.60
CA GLU A 269 7.28 1.49 24.74
C GLU A 269 8.61 0.99 25.31
N ASN A 270 9.71 1.76 25.16
CA ASN A 270 11.02 1.52 25.74
C ASN A 270 11.47 0.06 25.58
N LYS A 271 11.44 -0.42 24.32
CA LYS A 271 11.90 -1.77 23.98
C LYS A 271 13.42 -1.89 24.15
N HIS A 272 13.85 -3.13 24.35
CA HIS A 272 15.24 -3.46 24.63
C HIS A 272 16.19 -3.27 23.43
N SER A 273 15.77 -3.74 22.25
CA SER A 273 16.57 -3.74 21.02
C SER A 273 16.17 -2.59 20.09
N HIS A 274 17.13 -2.01 19.37
CA HIS A 274 16.84 -0.97 18.39
C HIS A 274 16.00 -1.50 17.23
N ALA A 275 16.30 -2.71 16.75
CA ALA A 275 15.47 -3.44 15.80
C ALA A 275 14.03 -3.56 16.28
N ALA A 276 13.81 -3.97 17.53
CA ALA A 276 12.46 -4.15 18.07
C ALA A 276 11.66 -2.83 18.12
N VAL A 277 12.33 -1.70 18.40
CA VAL A 277 11.74 -0.35 18.33
C VAL A 277 11.33 -0.03 16.90
N GLU A 278 12.19 -0.29 15.91
CA GLU A 278 11.89 -0.05 14.49
C GLU A 278 10.75 -0.90 13.97
N ARG A 279 10.69 -2.18 14.36
CA ARG A 279 9.57 -3.07 14.04
C ARG A 279 8.26 -2.50 14.60
N SER A 280 8.27 -2.05 15.86
CA SER A 280 7.10 -1.42 16.49
C SER A 280 6.67 -0.13 15.80
N PHE A 281 7.64 0.71 15.47
CA PHE A 281 7.43 1.97 14.77
C PHE A 281 6.81 1.72 13.39
N THR A 282 7.34 0.74 12.65
CA THR A 282 6.90 0.36 11.31
C THR A 282 5.42 -0.04 11.31
N VAL A 283 5.02 -0.93 12.23
CA VAL A 283 3.63 -1.38 12.34
C VAL A 283 2.70 -0.21 12.70
N LYS A 284 3.06 0.62 13.70
CA LYS A 284 2.23 1.76 14.11
C LYS A 284 2.09 2.79 13.00
N MET A 285 3.20 3.14 12.33
CA MET A 285 3.20 4.11 11.25
C MET A 285 2.39 3.60 10.05
N PHE A 286 2.54 2.32 9.69
CA PHE A 286 1.73 1.69 8.64
C PHE A 286 0.24 1.75 8.99
N ILE A 287 -0.17 1.36 10.21
CA ILE A 287 -1.57 1.38 10.64
C ILE A 287 -2.15 2.80 10.55
N PHE A 288 -1.45 3.81 11.08
CA PHE A 288 -1.94 5.19 11.01
C PHE A 288 -2.04 5.69 9.57
N GLN A 289 -1.04 5.37 8.74
CA GLN A 289 -1.01 5.76 7.34
C GLN A 289 -2.11 5.07 6.55
N PHE A 290 -2.36 3.78 6.81
CA PHE A 290 -3.43 2.99 6.23
C PHE A 290 -4.79 3.64 6.48
N PHE A 291 -5.16 3.88 7.74
CA PHE A 291 -6.46 4.50 8.05
C PHE A 291 -6.55 5.94 7.53
N THR A 292 -5.45 6.70 7.51
CA THR A 292 -5.44 8.06 6.95
C THR A 292 -5.85 8.08 5.46
N MET A 293 -5.45 7.07 4.68
CA MET A 293 -5.74 7.01 3.24
C MET A 293 -6.98 6.19 2.89
N PHE A 294 -7.27 5.11 3.64
CA PHE A 294 -8.35 4.18 3.31
C PHE A 294 -9.65 4.46 4.08
N SER A 295 -9.65 5.20 5.19
CA SER A 295 -10.88 5.48 5.96
C SER A 295 -11.97 6.15 5.12
N SER A 296 -11.61 7.14 4.29
CA SER A 296 -12.56 7.81 3.40
C SER A 296 -13.07 6.89 2.29
N LEU A 297 -12.25 5.97 1.78
CA LEU A 297 -12.66 4.97 0.78
C LEU A 297 -13.59 3.91 1.38
N ILE A 298 -13.28 3.44 2.59
CA ILE A 298 -14.12 2.50 3.36
C ILE A 298 -15.49 3.14 3.64
N TYR A 299 -15.53 4.43 3.99
CA TYR A 299 -16.78 5.18 4.17
C TYR A 299 -17.60 5.23 2.86
N THR A 300 -16.99 5.68 1.76
CA THR A 300 -17.65 5.76 0.44
C THR A 300 -18.13 4.39 -0.04
N ALA A 301 -17.36 3.33 0.20
CA ALA A 301 -17.71 1.98 -0.24
C ALA A 301 -18.89 1.38 0.53
N PHE A 302 -18.86 1.44 1.87
CA PHE A 302 -19.76 0.61 2.69
C PHE A 302 -20.85 1.39 3.43
N PHE A 303 -20.66 2.68 3.69
CA PHE A 303 -21.56 3.47 4.53
C PHE A 303 -22.35 4.52 3.74
N LEU A 304 -21.75 5.09 2.71
CA LEU A 304 -22.38 6.13 1.88
C LEU A 304 -23.68 5.63 1.22
N GLY A 305 -24.74 6.44 1.29
CA GLY A 305 -26.04 6.15 0.67
C GLY A 305 -26.84 4.99 1.27
N ARG A 306 -26.36 4.32 2.32
CA ARG A 306 -27.05 3.16 2.94
C ARG A 306 -27.82 3.48 4.21
N ILE A 307 -27.50 4.60 4.87
CA ILE A 307 -28.08 5.00 6.16
C ILE A 307 -29.06 6.18 5.99
N ASN A 308 -29.33 6.61 4.74
CA ASN A 308 -29.99 7.90 4.49
C ASN A 308 -31.51 7.88 4.74
N GLY A 309 -32.14 6.70 4.73
CA GLY A 309 -33.59 6.58 4.86
C GLY A 309 -34.29 6.68 3.51
N HIS A 310 -35.50 7.22 3.49
CA HIS A 310 -36.33 7.41 2.29
C HIS A 310 -37.01 8.78 2.32
N PRO A 311 -37.54 9.28 1.18
CA PRO A 311 -38.38 10.47 1.17
C PRO A 311 -39.54 10.34 2.18
N GLY A 312 -39.72 11.34 3.06
CA GLY A 312 -40.67 11.30 4.18
C GLY A 312 -40.14 10.69 5.48
N GLY A 313 -38.85 10.33 5.53
CA GLY A 313 -38.22 9.65 6.65
C GLY A 313 -36.70 9.70 6.61
N TYR A 314 -36.12 10.85 6.23
CA TYR A 314 -34.67 11.00 6.12
C TYR A 314 -33.96 11.00 7.48
N VAL A 315 -32.81 10.34 7.55
CA VAL A 315 -31.91 10.41 8.71
C VAL A 315 -31.11 11.72 8.64
N ARG A 316 -31.29 12.58 9.65
CA ARG A 316 -30.63 13.89 9.72
C ARG A 316 -29.58 13.94 10.83
N ILE A 317 -28.36 14.37 10.51
CA ILE A 317 -27.29 14.59 11.50
C ILE A 317 -27.63 15.84 12.31
N SER A 318 -27.67 15.70 13.63
CA SER A 318 -28.02 16.78 14.57
C SER A 318 -29.39 17.43 14.26
N GLY A 319 -30.30 16.67 13.61
CA GLY A 319 -31.62 17.14 13.19
C GLY A 319 -31.65 18.19 12.07
N LYS A 320 -30.49 18.58 11.50
CA LYS A 320 -30.40 19.70 10.54
C LYS A 320 -29.90 19.33 9.15
N TRP A 321 -28.95 18.40 9.05
CA TRP A 321 -28.26 18.12 7.79
C TRP A 321 -28.57 16.71 7.30
N ARG A 322 -29.09 16.59 6.08
CA ARG A 322 -29.30 15.31 5.39
C ARG A 322 -27.96 14.66 5.01
N LEU A 323 -27.86 13.34 5.16
CA LEU A 323 -26.70 12.59 4.69
C LEU A 323 -26.65 12.55 3.15
N GLU A 324 -25.43 12.48 2.61
CA GLU A 324 -25.17 12.40 1.17
C GLU A 324 -25.64 11.06 0.58
N GLU A 325 -26.47 11.14 -0.46
CA GLU A 325 -26.94 9.98 -1.22
C GLU A 325 -25.94 9.62 -2.31
N CYS A 326 -25.82 8.33 -2.61
CA CYS A 326 -25.05 7.93 -3.77
C CYS A 326 -25.77 8.31 -5.05
N HIS A 327 -24.99 8.54 -6.10
CA HIS A 327 -25.51 8.70 -7.45
C HIS A 327 -26.40 7.48 -7.84
N PRO A 328 -27.49 7.65 -8.61
CA PRO A 328 -28.43 6.57 -8.96
C PRO A 328 -27.77 5.36 -9.63
N SER A 329 -26.64 5.55 -10.32
CA SER A 329 -25.84 4.48 -10.93
C SER A 329 -24.99 3.67 -9.93
N GLY A 330 -25.07 3.98 -8.64
CA GLY A 330 -24.38 3.29 -7.54
C GLY A 330 -23.18 4.05 -6.95
N CYS A 331 -22.79 3.70 -5.72
CA CYS A 331 -21.64 4.30 -5.00
C CYS A 331 -20.28 3.84 -5.52
N LEU A 332 -20.23 2.81 -6.37
CA LEU A 332 -19.00 2.23 -6.91
C LEU A 332 -18.25 3.22 -7.79
N THR A 333 -18.96 4.08 -8.53
CA THR A 333 -18.34 5.14 -9.36
C THR A 333 -17.65 6.19 -8.51
N ASP A 334 -18.24 6.57 -7.39
CA ASP A 334 -17.65 7.57 -6.48
C ASP A 334 -16.37 7.03 -5.84
N LEU A 335 -16.39 5.74 -5.45
CA LEU A 335 -15.22 5.02 -4.98
C LEU A 335 -14.12 4.96 -6.05
N PHE A 336 -14.46 4.63 -7.30
CA PHE A 336 -13.52 4.60 -8.42
C PHE A 336 -12.89 5.97 -8.68
N ILE A 337 -13.69 7.04 -8.72
CA ILE A 337 -13.22 8.41 -8.94
C ILE A 337 -12.27 8.81 -7.81
N GLN A 338 -12.66 8.57 -6.56
CA GLN A 338 -11.85 8.89 -5.39
C GLN A 338 -10.53 8.10 -5.38
N LEU A 339 -10.56 6.80 -5.67
CA LEU A 339 -9.38 5.95 -5.79
C LEU A 339 -8.45 6.44 -6.90
N SER A 340 -9.00 6.75 -8.09
CA SER A 340 -8.25 7.25 -9.23
C SER A 340 -7.58 8.58 -8.93
N ILE A 341 -8.31 9.51 -8.30
CA ILE A 341 -7.75 10.79 -7.86
C ILE A 341 -6.63 10.57 -6.85
N ILE A 342 -6.83 9.77 -5.79
CA ILE A 342 -5.79 9.56 -4.77
C ILE A 342 -4.55 8.90 -5.39
N MET A 343 -4.73 7.86 -6.19
CA MET A 343 -3.64 7.11 -6.79
C MET A 343 -2.87 7.95 -7.82
N VAL A 344 -3.56 8.63 -8.74
CA VAL A 344 -2.90 9.47 -9.76
C VAL A 344 -2.29 10.71 -9.13
N LEU A 345 -3.01 11.40 -8.24
CA LEU A 345 -2.52 12.63 -7.61
C LEU A 345 -1.31 12.34 -6.72
N LYS A 346 -1.41 11.39 -5.78
CA LYS A 346 -0.28 11.05 -4.91
C LYS A 346 0.93 10.66 -5.74
N GLN A 347 0.74 9.80 -6.73
CA GLN A 347 1.86 9.30 -7.50
C GLN A 347 2.49 10.36 -8.39
N THR A 348 1.67 11.14 -9.09
CA THR A 348 2.18 12.18 -9.99
C THR A 348 2.86 13.28 -9.18
N PHE A 349 2.30 13.69 -8.04
CA PHE A 349 2.90 14.74 -7.21
C PHE A 349 4.18 14.26 -6.52
N ASN A 350 4.24 13.04 -5.98
CA ASN A 350 5.46 12.47 -5.43
C ASN A 350 6.56 12.39 -6.50
N ASN A 351 6.23 11.84 -7.67
CA ASN A 351 7.15 11.76 -8.81
C ASN A 351 7.62 13.16 -9.27
N ILE A 352 6.74 14.17 -9.28
CA ILE A 352 7.08 15.56 -9.65
C ILE A 352 7.96 16.23 -8.60
N PHE A 353 7.64 16.12 -7.31
CA PHE A 353 8.47 16.70 -6.24
C PHE A 353 9.84 16.03 -6.19
N GLU A 354 9.87 14.70 -6.35
CA GLU A 354 11.10 13.92 -6.43
C GLU A 354 11.90 14.20 -7.70
N TYR A 355 11.26 14.53 -8.83
CA TYR A 355 11.93 14.91 -10.07
C TYR A 355 12.43 16.38 -10.07
N SER A 356 11.62 17.29 -9.53
CA SER A 356 11.90 18.73 -9.53
C SER A 356 13.04 19.09 -8.58
N GLY A 357 13.18 18.40 -7.44
CA GLY A 357 14.31 18.53 -6.51
C GLY A 357 15.69 18.38 -7.18
N PRO A 358 16.01 17.26 -7.84
CA PRO A 358 17.25 17.03 -8.58
C PRO A 358 17.50 18.08 -9.67
N TRP A 359 16.46 18.45 -10.43
CA TRP A 359 16.58 19.42 -11.51
C TRP A 359 16.91 20.81 -10.98
N PHE A 360 16.18 21.28 -9.97
CA PHE A 360 16.37 22.57 -9.33
C PHE A 360 17.72 22.65 -8.59
N SER A 361 18.09 21.59 -7.87
CA SER A 361 19.38 21.47 -7.20
C SER A 361 20.54 21.44 -8.20
N ARG A 362 20.44 20.71 -9.32
CA ARG A 362 21.44 20.73 -10.40
C ARG A 362 21.53 22.09 -11.07
N TRP A 363 20.42 22.77 -11.28
CA TRP A 363 20.39 24.11 -11.87
C TRP A 363 21.09 25.14 -10.95
N LEU A 364 20.77 25.14 -9.66
CA LEU A 364 21.44 25.95 -8.64
C LEU A 364 22.94 25.60 -8.53
N LYS A 365 23.28 24.31 -8.52
CA LYS A 365 24.66 23.82 -8.38
C LYS A 365 25.50 24.05 -9.64
N ARG A 366 24.92 24.03 -10.86
CA ARG A 366 25.65 24.38 -12.11
C ARG A 366 26.13 25.83 -12.08
N LYS A 367 25.34 26.77 -11.56
CA LYS A 367 25.75 28.17 -11.39
C LYS A 367 26.89 28.35 -10.37
N LYS A 368 26.93 27.54 -9.30
CA LYS A 368 27.94 27.64 -8.22
C LYS A 368 29.22 26.84 -8.50
N ALA A 369 29.13 25.65 -9.12
CA ALA A 369 30.24 24.73 -9.37
C ALA A 369 31.14 25.12 -10.55
N GLN A 370 30.65 25.95 -11.49
CA GLN A 370 31.40 26.35 -12.67
C GLN A 370 32.60 27.28 -12.34
N LYS A 371 32.56 27.97 -11.19
CA LYS A 371 33.65 28.83 -10.69
C LYS A 371 34.78 28.04 -9.99
N PHE A 372 34.47 26.92 -9.34
CA PHE A 372 35.44 26.07 -8.60
C PHE A 372 36.01 24.89 -9.41
N ARG A 373 35.25 24.32 -10.37
CA ARG A 373 35.71 23.22 -11.22
C ARG A 373 36.95 23.58 -12.06
N ARG A 374 37.11 24.85 -12.44
CA ARG A 374 38.31 25.36 -13.14
C ARG A 374 39.58 25.28 -12.28
N ARG A 375 39.46 25.30 -10.95
CA ARG A 375 40.59 25.24 -10.00
C ARG A 375 41.10 23.81 -9.81
N CYS A 376 40.19 22.84 -9.69
CA CYS A 376 40.55 21.41 -9.54
C CYS A 376 41.07 20.78 -10.85
N VAL A 377 40.59 21.23 -12.03
CA VAL A 377 41.15 20.80 -13.34
C VAL A 377 42.63 21.21 -13.49
N LYS A 378 43.03 22.38 -12.94
CA LYS A 378 44.44 22.80 -12.93
C LYS A 378 45.32 21.88 -12.07
N CYS A 379 44.81 21.35 -10.97
CA CYS A 379 45.54 20.39 -10.13
C CYS A 379 45.71 19.04 -10.84
N PHE A 380 44.64 18.50 -11.43
CA PHE A 380 44.69 17.22 -12.15
C PHE A 380 45.65 17.25 -13.35
N LYS A 381 45.70 18.39 -14.06
CA LYS A 381 46.63 18.58 -15.19
C LYS A 381 48.10 18.72 -14.75
N LYS A 382 48.36 19.15 -13.51
CA LYS A 382 49.70 19.28 -12.92
C LYS A 382 50.21 17.94 -12.39
N GLU A 383 49.32 17.07 -11.87
CA GLU A 383 49.64 15.69 -11.46
C GLU A 383 49.77 14.75 -12.65
N ALA A 384 48.99 14.92 -13.74
CA ALA A 384 49.10 14.09 -14.95
C ALA A 384 50.44 14.22 -15.69
N MET A 385 51.25 15.24 -15.39
CA MET A 385 52.64 15.36 -15.86
C MET A 385 53.62 14.47 -15.07
N ASN A 386 53.22 13.98 -13.89
CA ASN A 386 53.98 13.10 -13.00
C ASN A 386 53.24 11.76 -12.87
N THR A 387 53.45 10.87 -13.82
CA THR A 387 52.71 9.60 -13.97
C THR A 387 52.76 8.68 -12.74
N LYS A 388 51.60 8.12 -12.34
CA LYS A 388 51.38 6.69 -12.01
C LYS A 388 49.87 6.41 -11.81
N GLU A 389 49.39 5.28 -12.33
CA GLU A 389 48.06 4.73 -12.00
C GLU A 389 47.91 4.60 -10.48
N GLY A 390 46.87 5.19 -9.90
CA GLY A 390 46.56 5.10 -8.47
C GLY A 390 46.87 6.35 -7.63
N SER A 391 47.19 7.51 -8.22
CA SER A 391 47.45 8.73 -7.45
C SER A 391 46.20 9.24 -6.68
N GLU A 392 46.32 9.40 -5.36
CA GLU A 392 45.31 10.03 -4.51
C GLU A 392 44.95 11.45 -5.00
N LEU A 393 43.69 11.86 -4.83
CA LEU A 393 43.28 13.24 -5.16
C LEU A 393 44.10 14.27 -4.36
N CYS A 394 44.49 15.38 -4.98
CA CYS A 394 45.08 16.51 -4.25
C CYS A 394 44.16 17.00 -3.10
N GLU A 395 44.73 17.56 -2.03
CA GLU A 395 43.98 17.98 -0.82
C GLU A 395 42.81 18.91 -1.11
N ASN A 396 43.01 19.89 -2.00
CA ASN A 396 41.94 20.81 -2.41
C ASN A 396 40.77 20.08 -3.11
N CYS A 397 41.06 19.05 -3.90
CA CYS A 397 40.03 18.26 -4.56
C CYS A 397 39.39 17.23 -3.60
N LYS A 398 40.09 16.76 -2.56
CA LYS A 398 39.51 15.96 -1.45
C LYS A 398 38.51 16.81 -0.64
N LEU A 399 38.90 18.04 -0.28
CA LEU A 399 38.03 18.96 0.46
C LEU A 399 36.78 19.34 -0.34
N GLU A 400 36.91 19.62 -1.63
CA GLU A 400 35.76 19.86 -2.52
C GLU A 400 34.83 18.63 -2.59
N ASP A 401 35.38 17.42 -2.63
CA ASP A 401 34.58 16.21 -2.64
C ASP A 401 33.81 16.01 -1.33
N LEU A 402 34.45 16.31 -0.20
CA LEU A 402 33.82 16.31 1.11
C LEU A 402 32.68 17.34 1.16
N HIS A 403 32.92 18.60 0.76
CA HIS A 403 31.88 19.64 0.70
C HIS A 403 30.74 19.26 -0.24
N ARG A 404 31.05 18.63 -1.38
CA ARG A 404 30.04 18.16 -2.32
C ARG A 404 29.14 17.11 -1.67
N ASN A 405 29.71 16.08 -1.06
CA ASN A 405 28.95 15.04 -0.37
C ASN A 405 28.18 15.61 0.83
N TYR A 406 28.77 16.56 1.57
CA TYR A 406 28.12 17.27 2.66
C TYR A 406 26.88 18.06 2.18
N SER A 407 26.92 18.64 0.98
CA SER A 407 25.80 19.38 0.37
C SER A 407 24.67 18.50 -0.18
N LEU A 408 24.80 17.17 -0.08
CA LEU A 408 23.74 16.23 -0.44
C LEU A 408 22.70 16.15 0.68
N ILE A 409 21.50 15.69 0.32
CA ILE A 409 20.37 15.55 1.24
C ILE A 409 20.77 14.59 2.36
N LYS A 410 20.48 14.97 3.61
CA LYS A 410 20.77 14.14 4.79
C LYS A 410 19.89 12.89 4.73
N THR A 411 20.50 11.72 4.76
CA THR A 411 19.83 10.43 4.86
C THR A 411 19.86 9.94 6.30
N ASP A 412 18.76 9.36 6.75
CA ASP A 412 18.64 8.65 8.01
C ASP A 412 18.21 7.20 7.79
N ARG A 413 18.20 6.40 8.86
CA ARG A 413 17.73 5.00 8.84
C ARG A 413 16.26 4.87 8.38
N PHE A 414 15.46 5.93 8.54
CA PHE A 414 14.06 5.96 8.14
C PHE A 414 13.83 6.35 6.67
N SER A 415 14.86 6.77 5.94
CA SER A 415 14.76 7.07 4.51
C SER A 415 14.26 5.84 3.74
N LEU A 416 14.92 4.69 3.89
CA LEU A 416 14.49 3.43 3.25
C LEU A 416 13.11 2.96 3.72
N PHE A 417 12.76 3.21 4.99
CA PHE A 417 11.43 2.91 5.53
C PHE A 417 10.33 3.67 4.79
N ASN A 418 10.55 4.95 4.45
CA ASN A 418 9.55 5.73 3.71
C ASN A 418 9.34 5.18 2.30
N GLU A 419 10.41 4.73 1.64
CA GLU A 419 10.32 4.09 0.31
C GLU A 419 9.49 2.79 0.37
N PHE A 420 9.74 1.93 1.36
CA PHE A 420 8.91 0.74 1.57
C PHE A 420 7.46 1.10 1.92
N LEU A 421 7.24 2.09 2.78
CA LEU A 421 5.89 2.51 3.16
C LEU A 421 5.10 2.99 1.94
N GLU A 422 5.71 3.75 1.04
CA GLU A 422 5.09 4.19 -0.20
C GLU A 422 4.64 3.01 -1.06
N MET A 423 5.53 2.04 -1.25
CA MET A 423 5.25 0.86 -2.07
C MET A 423 4.23 -0.10 -1.47
N VAL A 424 4.27 -0.32 -0.15
CA VAL A 424 3.32 -1.20 0.55
C VAL A 424 1.91 -0.58 0.56
N ILE A 425 1.81 0.75 0.64
CA ILE A 425 0.55 1.46 0.45
C ILE A 425 0.05 1.32 -0.99
N GLN A 426 0.92 1.43 -1.99
CA GLN A 426 0.53 1.19 -3.39
C GLN A 426 0.00 -0.23 -3.57
N PHE A 427 0.68 -1.24 -3.00
CA PHE A 427 0.20 -2.63 -2.98
C PHE A 427 -1.17 -2.77 -2.31
N SER A 428 -1.43 -2.00 -1.25
CA SER A 428 -2.75 -1.98 -0.60
C SER A 428 -3.84 -1.44 -1.53
N PHE A 429 -3.56 -0.38 -2.30
CA PHE A 429 -4.50 0.17 -3.27
C PHE A 429 -4.80 -0.80 -4.43
N THR A 430 -3.79 -1.54 -4.90
CA THR A 430 -3.94 -2.48 -6.01
C THR A 430 -4.63 -3.79 -5.64
N THR A 431 -4.73 -4.11 -4.34
CA THR A 431 -5.31 -5.37 -3.87
C THR A 431 -6.66 -5.20 -3.17
N ILE A 432 -6.84 -4.20 -2.30
CA ILE A 432 -8.04 -4.08 -1.44
C ILE A 432 -9.28 -3.61 -2.20
N PHE A 433 -9.12 -2.69 -3.16
CA PHE A 433 -10.23 -2.05 -3.90
C PHE A 433 -10.21 -2.39 -5.39
N VAL A 434 -9.60 -3.53 -5.76
CA VAL A 434 -9.41 -3.90 -7.17
C VAL A 434 -10.72 -4.25 -7.87
N ALA A 435 -11.72 -4.71 -7.12
CA ALA A 435 -13.08 -4.94 -7.63
C ALA A 435 -13.75 -3.64 -8.12
N ALA A 436 -13.33 -2.46 -7.64
CA ALA A 436 -13.86 -1.18 -8.11
C ALA A 436 -13.06 -0.62 -9.31
N PHE A 437 -11.79 -1.02 -9.46
CA PHE A 437 -10.90 -0.45 -10.48
C PHE A 437 -9.91 -1.49 -11.04
N PRO A 438 -10.30 -2.22 -12.11
CA PRO A 438 -9.46 -3.25 -12.73
C PRO A 438 -8.14 -2.75 -13.35
N LEU A 439 -8.04 -1.45 -13.69
CA LEU A 439 -6.83 -0.85 -14.26
C LEU A 439 -5.81 -0.43 -13.19
N ALA A 440 -6.09 -0.62 -11.89
CA ALA A 440 -5.16 -0.29 -10.81
C ALA A 440 -3.77 -0.94 -11.00
N PRO A 441 -3.66 -2.23 -11.34
CA PRO A 441 -2.35 -2.86 -11.55
C PRO A 441 -1.56 -2.24 -12.71
N LEU A 442 -2.24 -1.80 -13.78
CA LEU A 442 -1.59 -1.13 -14.90
C LEU A 442 -1.00 0.22 -14.49
N LEU A 443 -1.74 1.02 -13.72
CA LEU A 443 -1.24 2.30 -13.21
C LEU A 443 -0.07 2.08 -12.24
N ALA A 444 -0.17 1.07 -11.37
CA ALA A 444 0.90 0.67 -10.45
C ALA A 444 2.15 0.18 -11.20
N LEU A 445 1.99 -0.57 -12.28
CA LEU A 445 3.10 -1.03 -13.12
C LEU A 445 3.84 0.13 -13.77
N LEU A 446 3.09 1.06 -14.39
CA LEU A 446 3.67 2.27 -14.99
C LEU A 446 4.39 3.10 -13.94
N ASN A 447 3.81 3.20 -12.74
CA ASN A 447 4.46 3.90 -11.67
C ASN A 447 5.77 3.23 -11.22
N ASN A 448 5.75 1.94 -10.92
CA ASN A 448 6.96 1.24 -10.44
C ASN A 448 8.12 1.32 -11.43
N ILE A 449 7.82 1.31 -12.74
CA ILE A 449 8.84 1.48 -13.78
C ILE A 449 9.53 2.85 -13.64
N ILE A 450 8.77 3.90 -13.35
CA ILE A 450 9.29 5.25 -13.10
C ILE A 450 10.03 5.26 -11.75
N GLU A 451 9.44 4.69 -10.70
CA GLU A 451 9.99 4.76 -9.35
C GLU A 451 11.34 4.07 -9.22
N ILE A 452 11.50 2.85 -9.75
CA ILE A 452 12.78 2.12 -9.72
C ILE A 452 13.92 3.02 -10.21
N ARG A 453 13.64 3.91 -11.18
CA ARG A 453 14.63 4.85 -11.72
C ARG A 453 14.76 6.11 -10.89
N LEU A 454 13.66 6.66 -10.39
CA LEU A 454 13.69 7.83 -9.50
C LEU A 454 14.48 7.52 -8.23
N ASP A 455 14.17 6.41 -7.55
CA ASP A 455 14.87 5.95 -6.34
C ASP A 455 16.35 5.70 -6.59
N ALA A 456 16.68 5.02 -7.69
CA ALA A 456 18.07 4.80 -8.07
C ALA A 456 18.82 6.13 -8.28
N ILE A 457 18.19 7.12 -8.91
CA ILE A 457 18.78 8.45 -9.12
C ILE A 457 18.91 9.21 -7.80
N LYS A 458 17.88 9.16 -6.94
CA LYS A 458 17.81 9.80 -5.62
C LYS A 458 18.94 9.31 -4.72
N MET A 459 19.01 8.01 -4.48
CA MET A 459 20.00 7.38 -3.59
C MET A 459 21.45 7.47 -4.12
N VAL A 460 21.66 7.40 -5.44
CA VAL A 460 23.02 7.42 -6.02
C VAL A 460 23.52 8.84 -6.30
N SER A 461 22.65 9.85 -6.46
CA SER A 461 23.05 11.20 -6.92
C SER A 461 22.73 12.36 -6.01
N LEU A 462 21.69 12.27 -5.19
CA LEU A 462 21.08 13.43 -4.51
C LEU A 462 21.21 13.34 -2.99
N GLU A 463 21.19 12.12 -2.50
CA GLU A 463 21.32 11.76 -1.10
C GLU A 463 22.76 11.48 -0.72
N ARG A 464 23.05 11.58 0.57
CA ARG A 464 24.30 11.06 1.13
C ARG A 464 24.27 9.54 1.07
N ARG A 465 25.44 8.91 0.94
CA ARG A 465 25.53 7.45 0.90
C ARG A 465 25.05 6.88 2.23
N LEU A 466 24.02 6.04 2.16
CA LEU A 466 23.53 5.23 3.28
C LEU A 466 24.65 4.34 3.82
N VAL A 467 24.65 4.12 5.12
CA VAL A 467 25.55 3.16 5.76
C VAL A 467 25.11 1.76 5.33
N PRO A 468 25.98 0.96 4.68
CA PRO A 468 25.62 -0.40 4.28
C PRO A 468 25.26 -1.25 5.50
N MET A 469 24.04 -1.79 5.51
CA MET A 469 23.55 -2.70 6.54
C MET A 469 23.26 -4.07 5.94
N LYS A 470 23.63 -5.11 6.70
CA LYS A 470 23.25 -6.49 6.38
C LYS A 470 21.75 -6.66 6.63
N ALA A 471 21.11 -7.46 5.79
CA ALA A 471 19.72 -7.84 5.95
C ALA A 471 19.48 -9.16 5.20
N ASN A 472 18.63 -10.02 5.75
CA ASN A 472 18.19 -11.27 5.13
C ASN A 472 16.70 -11.25 4.72
N ASP A 473 15.97 -10.22 5.16
CA ASP A 473 14.59 -9.97 4.80
C ASP A 473 14.33 -8.46 4.69
N ILE A 474 13.24 -8.09 4.02
CA ILE A 474 12.61 -6.77 4.08
C ILE A 474 12.00 -6.50 5.47
N GLY A 475 12.04 -7.47 6.38
CA GLY A 475 11.59 -7.35 7.76
C GLY A 475 10.08 -7.49 7.89
N VAL A 476 9.48 -6.66 8.76
CA VAL A 476 8.06 -6.70 9.12
C VAL A 476 7.13 -6.43 7.94
N TRP A 477 7.65 -5.86 6.85
CA TRP A 477 6.88 -5.62 5.64
C TRP A 477 6.31 -6.89 5.02
N THR A 478 6.99 -8.04 5.14
CA THR A 478 6.45 -9.33 4.67
C THR A 478 5.16 -9.69 5.43
N ASP A 479 5.17 -9.55 6.75
CA ASP A 479 3.99 -9.82 7.60
C ASP A 479 2.85 -8.83 7.32
N VAL A 480 3.19 -7.55 7.12
CA VAL A 480 2.22 -6.50 6.77
C VAL A 480 1.56 -6.79 5.42
N LEU A 481 2.33 -7.19 4.40
CA LEU A 481 1.79 -7.55 3.09
C LEU A 481 0.89 -8.79 3.17
N GLU A 482 1.22 -9.77 4.01
CA GLU A 482 0.37 -10.95 4.23
C GLU A 482 -0.97 -10.58 4.88
N ALA A 483 -0.95 -9.68 5.88
CA ALA A 483 -2.14 -9.13 6.50
C ALA A 483 -3.00 -8.33 5.50
N ILE A 484 -2.39 -7.51 4.65
CA ILE A 484 -3.08 -6.80 3.54
C ILE A 484 -3.73 -7.82 2.60
N GLY A 485 -3.04 -8.91 2.27
CA GLY A 485 -3.59 -9.97 1.41
C GLY A 485 -4.83 -10.63 1.99
N VAL A 486 -4.93 -10.81 3.32
CA VAL A 486 -6.16 -11.29 3.97
C VAL A 486 -7.25 -10.22 3.92
N LEU A 487 -6.92 -8.97 4.26
CA LEU A 487 -7.86 -7.85 4.24
C LEU A 487 -8.45 -7.62 2.84
N ALA A 488 -7.65 -7.82 1.79
CA ALA A 488 -8.08 -7.67 0.41
C ALA A 488 -9.18 -8.68 0.01
N VAL A 489 -9.15 -9.91 0.53
CA VAL A 489 -10.21 -10.91 0.26
C VAL A 489 -11.54 -10.41 0.83
N ILE A 490 -11.53 -9.98 2.09
CA ILE A 490 -12.71 -9.50 2.81
C ILE A 490 -13.24 -8.24 2.14
N ALA A 491 -12.37 -7.26 1.86
CA ALA A 491 -12.76 -5.99 1.27
C ALA A 491 -13.35 -6.16 -0.13
N ASN A 492 -12.74 -6.96 -1.02
CA ASN A 492 -13.29 -7.18 -2.36
C ASN A 492 -14.63 -7.93 -2.31
N GLY A 493 -14.78 -8.92 -1.42
CA GLY A 493 -16.06 -9.60 -1.20
C GLY A 493 -17.16 -8.64 -0.75
N LEU A 494 -16.85 -7.75 0.19
CA LEU A 494 -17.77 -6.70 0.64
C LEU A 494 -18.08 -5.66 -0.45
N VAL A 495 -17.09 -5.24 -1.24
CA VAL A 495 -17.29 -4.25 -2.33
C VAL A 495 -18.25 -4.83 -3.38
N ILE A 496 -18.06 -6.09 -3.78
CA ILE A 496 -18.93 -6.75 -4.76
C ILE A 496 -20.32 -7.05 -4.15
N GLY A 497 -20.38 -7.50 -2.90
CA GLY A 497 -21.64 -7.84 -2.25
C GLY A 497 -22.49 -6.62 -1.89
N ILE A 498 -21.89 -5.54 -1.39
CA ILE A 498 -22.60 -4.39 -0.83
C ILE A 498 -22.67 -3.24 -1.84
N SER A 499 -21.52 -2.82 -2.38
CA SER A 499 -21.38 -1.58 -3.15
C SER A 499 -21.73 -1.72 -4.63
N SER A 500 -21.46 -2.90 -5.22
CA SER A 500 -21.78 -3.23 -6.61
C SER A 500 -23.26 -3.61 -6.80
N ASP A 501 -23.75 -3.40 -8.01
CA ASP A 501 -25.08 -3.79 -8.45
C ASP A 501 -25.14 -5.20 -9.05
N PHE A 502 -24.04 -5.96 -8.97
CA PHE A 502 -23.95 -7.32 -9.48
C PHE A 502 -25.00 -8.25 -8.86
N ILE A 503 -25.11 -8.29 -7.53
CA ILE A 503 -26.05 -9.19 -6.84
C ILE A 503 -27.52 -8.83 -7.12
N PRO A 504 -27.96 -7.56 -7.01
CA PRO A 504 -29.33 -7.19 -7.38
C PRO A 504 -29.68 -7.53 -8.84
N ARG A 505 -28.76 -7.31 -9.80
CA ARG A 505 -28.98 -7.71 -11.20
C ARG A 505 -29.14 -9.22 -11.35
N LEU A 506 -28.31 -10.00 -10.66
CA LEU A 506 -28.38 -11.47 -10.68
C LEU A 506 -29.73 -11.96 -10.11
N VAL A 507 -30.14 -11.43 -8.97
CA VAL A 507 -31.44 -11.78 -8.36
C VAL A 507 -32.59 -11.41 -9.28
N TYR A 508 -32.55 -10.23 -9.91
CA TYR A 508 -33.56 -9.84 -10.88
C TYR A 508 -33.65 -10.83 -12.03
N GLN A 509 -32.52 -11.15 -12.66
CA GLN A 509 -32.45 -12.06 -13.81
C GLN A 509 -33.10 -13.42 -13.54
N TYR A 510 -32.87 -14.00 -12.34
CA TYR A 510 -33.32 -15.35 -12.01
C TYR A 510 -34.72 -15.40 -11.36
N PHE A 511 -35.15 -14.36 -10.64
CA PHE A 511 -36.41 -14.41 -9.87
C PHE A 511 -37.51 -13.50 -10.40
N TYR A 512 -37.19 -12.36 -11.03
CA TYR A 512 -38.17 -11.30 -11.33
C TYR A 512 -38.20 -10.88 -12.81
N GLY A 513 -37.10 -11.08 -13.54
CA GLY A 513 -36.95 -10.65 -14.92
C GLY A 513 -37.73 -11.52 -15.91
N PRO A 514 -37.81 -11.10 -17.18
CA PRO A 514 -38.56 -11.80 -18.23
C PRO A 514 -38.07 -13.24 -18.48
N CYS A 515 -36.83 -13.56 -18.10
CA CYS A 515 -36.27 -14.90 -18.20
C CYS A 515 -36.66 -15.84 -17.05
N ALA A 516 -37.18 -15.32 -15.93
CA ALA A 516 -37.58 -16.15 -14.79
C ALA A 516 -38.79 -17.04 -15.11
N SER A 517 -39.71 -16.57 -15.97
CA SER A 517 -40.91 -17.32 -16.38
C SER A 517 -40.70 -18.26 -17.57
N GLY A 518 -39.49 -18.29 -18.16
CA GLY A 518 -39.15 -19.15 -19.31
C GLY A 518 -39.89 -18.86 -20.62
N SER A 519 -40.73 -17.82 -20.67
CA SER A 519 -41.64 -17.53 -21.79
C SER A 519 -41.08 -16.58 -22.86
N ALA A 520 -39.95 -15.93 -22.60
CA ALA A 520 -39.38 -14.91 -23.45
C ALA A 520 -38.19 -15.43 -24.27
N THR A 521 -38.44 -15.96 -25.47
CA THR A 521 -37.37 -16.27 -26.44
C THR A 521 -37.02 -15.03 -27.25
N GLY A 522 -35.79 -14.52 -27.13
CA GLY A 522 -35.28 -13.40 -27.94
C GLY A 522 -35.31 -12.01 -27.28
N ILE A 523 -35.67 -11.92 -26.00
CA ILE A 523 -35.59 -10.69 -25.19
C ILE A 523 -34.42 -10.83 -24.22
N ASP A 524 -33.61 -9.78 -24.04
CA ASP A 524 -32.54 -9.76 -23.05
C ASP A 524 -33.14 -9.83 -21.63
N CYS A 525 -32.59 -10.69 -20.77
CA CYS A 525 -33.11 -10.94 -19.43
C CYS A 525 -33.07 -9.73 -18.49
N MET A 526 -32.29 -8.70 -18.84
CA MET A 526 -32.14 -7.49 -18.02
C MET A 526 -33.13 -6.37 -18.39
N VAL A 527 -34.01 -6.59 -19.37
CA VAL A 527 -35.04 -5.60 -19.75
C VAL A 527 -36.03 -5.40 -18.61
N GLY A 528 -36.30 -4.15 -18.25
CA GLY A 528 -37.18 -3.73 -17.18
C GLY A 528 -36.52 -3.63 -15.80
N TYR A 529 -35.20 -3.87 -15.71
CA TYR A 529 -34.48 -3.83 -14.44
C TYR A 529 -34.57 -2.45 -13.77
N ILE A 530 -34.30 -1.37 -14.50
CA ILE A 530 -34.24 -0.02 -13.90
C ILE A 530 -35.61 0.34 -13.32
N ASN A 531 -36.69 0.11 -14.06
CA ASN A 531 -38.05 0.38 -13.59
C ASN A 531 -38.42 -0.46 -12.35
N ASN A 532 -37.94 -1.70 -12.26
CA ASN A 532 -38.17 -2.56 -11.09
C ASN A 532 -37.34 -2.17 -9.86
N THR A 533 -36.22 -1.47 -10.05
CA THR A 533 -35.37 -1.00 -8.93
C THR A 533 -35.79 0.34 -8.33
N LEU A 534 -36.76 1.02 -8.93
CA LEU A 534 -37.21 2.35 -8.51
C LEU A 534 -38.51 2.24 -7.72
N SER A 535 -38.56 2.91 -6.58
CA SER A 535 -39.77 3.16 -5.80
C SER A 535 -40.28 4.57 -6.07
N ILE A 536 -41.59 4.77 -5.98
CA ILE A 536 -42.23 6.06 -6.24
C ILE A 536 -42.62 6.71 -4.92
N ALA A 537 -42.19 7.95 -4.71
CA ALA A 537 -42.64 8.82 -3.64
C ALA A 537 -43.66 9.82 -4.20
N ASN A 538 -44.87 9.82 -3.64
CA ASN A 538 -45.93 10.75 -4.02
C ASN A 538 -45.88 11.99 -3.12
N VAL A 539 -45.89 13.19 -3.72
CA VAL A 539 -45.89 14.47 -2.99
C VAL A 539 -47.20 14.70 -2.23
N SER A 540 -48.24 13.91 -2.52
CA SER A 540 -49.48 13.92 -1.76
C SER A 540 -49.32 13.43 -0.31
N ASP A 541 -48.30 12.59 -0.02
CA ASP A 541 -48.01 12.20 1.37
C ASP A 541 -47.46 13.41 2.13
N GLU A 542 -48.06 13.70 3.29
CA GLU A 542 -47.70 14.84 4.13
C GLU A 542 -46.23 14.79 4.56
N ARG A 543 -45.69 13.59 4.80
CA ARG A 543 -44.28 13.39 5.17
C ARG A 543 -43.33 13.78 4.05
N VAL A 544 -43.66 13.44 2.81
CA VAL A 544 -42.85 13.77 1.64
C VAL A 544 -42.92 15.26 1.33
N ARG A 545 -44.10 15.87 1.55
CA ARG A 545 -44.30 17.32 1.38
C ARG A 545 -43.53 18.16 2.41
N GLU A 546 -43.31 17.65 3.62
CA GLU A 546 -42.46 18.31 4.62
C GLU A 546 -40.97 18.30 4.23
N ASP A 547 -40.52 17.32 3.46
CA ASP A 547 -39.12 17.18 3.04
C ASP A 547 -38.79 18.02 1.79
N PHE A 548 -39.76 18.36 0.93
CA PHE A 548 -39.51 19.07 -0.33
C PHE A 548 -40.36 20.33 -0.49
N THR A 549 -39.72 21.45 -0.86
CA THR A 549 -40.42 22.69 -1.18
C THR A 549 -41.06 22.66 -2.56
N SER A 550 -42.14 23.42 -2.75
CA SER A 550 -42.84 23.51 -4.05
C SER A 550 -41.95 24.01 -5.20
N SER A 551 -40.91 24.80 -4.90
CA SER A 551 -39.92 25.26 -5.88
C SER A 551 -38.98 24.15 -6.38
N GLN A 552 -38.84 23.06 -5.63
CA GLN A 552 -37.99 21.93 -6.00
C GLN A 552 -38.73 20.89 -6.84
N MET A 553 -40.04 20.78 -6.67
CA MET A 553 -40.93 19.89 -7.44
C MET A 553 -41.32 20.47 -8.80
N VAL A 554 -40.41 21.21 -9.44
CA VAL A 554 -40.57 21.79 -10.76
C VAL A 554 -39.37 21.40 -11.62
N THR A 555 -39.62 20.88 -12.81
CA THR A 555 -38.54 20.56 -13.76
C THR A 555 -37.87 21.83 -14.30
N TYR A 556 -36.70 21.71 -14.93
CA TYR A 556 -36.05 22.83 -15.62
C TYR A 556 -36.93 23.47 -16.71
N SER A 557 -37.89 22.72 -17.24
CA SER A 557 -38.89 23.18 -18.22
C SER A 557 -40.10 23.88 -17.59
N GLY A 558 -40.14 24.04 -16.26
CA GLY A 558 -41.23 24.73 -15.56
C GLY A 558 -42.47 23.87 -15.31
N ILE A 559 -42.37 22.55 -15.41
CA ILE A 559 -43.50 21.63 -15.22
C ILE A 559 -43.55 21.16 -13.76
N ASN A 560 -44.71 21.31 -13.11
CA ASN A 560 -44.93 20.83 -11.75
C ASN A 560 -45.07 19.29 -11.73
N VAL A 561 -44.33 18.66 -10.83
CA VAL A 561 -44.26 17.20 -10.70
C VAL A 561 -44.97 16.74 -9.44
N THR A 562 -45.86 15.76 -9.57
CA THR A 562 -46.67 15.22 -8.45
C THR A 562 -46.04 14.02 -7.77
N HIS A 563 -45.13 13.30 -8.45
CA HIS A 563 -44.46 12.12 -7.94
C HIS A 563 -43.01 12.12 -8.39
N CYS A 564 -42.10 11.67 -7.53
CA CYS A 564 -40.70 11.49 -7.88
C CYS A 564 -40.28 10.06 -7.56
N SER A 565 -39.32 9.54 -8.33
CA SER A 565 -38.78 8.20 -8.11
C SER A 565 -37.48 8.28 -7.31
N TYR A 566 -37.23 7.27 -6.50
CA TYR A 566 -35.98 7.10 -5.77
C TYR A 566 -35.60 5.62 -5.76
N ARG A 567 -34.31 5.36 -5.56
CA ARG A 567 -33.76 4.01 -5.65
C ARG A 567 -33.82 3.31 -4.31
N ASP A 568 -34.83 2.47 -4.11
CA ASP A 568 -34.94 1.57 -2.96
C ASP A 568 -35.93 0.43 -3.31
N TYR A 569 -36.01 -0.61 -2.48
CA TYR A 569 -36.95 -1.73 -2.65
C TYR A 569 -38.12 -1.61 -1.67
N ARG A 570 -38.88 -0.51 -1.77
CA ARG A 570 -40.01 -0.18 -0.89
C ARG A 570 -41.36 -0.19 -1.61
N SER A 571 -42.41 -0.45 -0.84
CA SER A 571 -43.79 -0.31 -1.32
C SER A 571 -44.11 1.17 -1.59
N ASN A 572 -44.87 1.45 -2.65
CA ASN A 572 -45.26 2.80 -3.05
C ASN A 572 -46.31 3.43 -2.11
N GLU A 573 -47.02 2.63 -1.32
CA GLU A 573 -48.12 3.09 -0.46
C GLU A 573 -47.63 3.37 0.97
N ASP A 574 -47.05 2.34 1.61
CA ASP A 574 -46.69 2.41 3.04
C ASP A 574 -45.20 2.69 3.30
N PHE A 575 -44.38 2.84 2.26
CA PHE A 575 -42.91 2.93 2.33
C PHE A 575 -42.23 1.77 3.09
N SER A 576 -42.94 0.66 3.33
CA SER A 576 -42.41 -0.54 3.98
C SER A 576 -41.45 -1.30 3.05
N LEU A 577 -40.49 -2.03 3.63
CA LEU A 577 -39.53 -2.83 2.87
C LEU A 577 -40.25 -4.03 2.23
N THR A 578 -40.02 -4.22 0.92
CA THR A 578 -40.63 -5.32 0.17
C THR A 578 -39.92 -6.66 0.42
N ASN A 579 -40.56 -7.78 0.07
CA ASN A 579 -39.92 -9.10 0.10
C ASN A 579 -38.66 -9.15 -0.79
N GLN A 580 -38.64 -8.40 -1.89
CA GLN A 580 -37.49 -8.31 -2.79
C GLN A 580 -36.25 -7.75 -2.09
N TYR A 581 -36.42 -6.76 -1.20
CA TYR A 581 -35.32 -6.24 -0.38
C TYR A 581 -34.64 -7.36 0.43
N TRP A 582 -35.44 -8.17 1.13
CA TRP A 582 -34.93 -9.24 1.99
C TRP A 582 -34.26 -10.37 1.21
N VAL A 583 -34.79 -10.73 0.04
CA VAL A 583 -34.17 -11.72 -0.85
C VAL A 583 -32.83 -11.22 -1.36
N ILE A 584 -32.74 -9.96 -1.78
CA ILE A 584 -31.48 -9.34 -2.23
C ILE A 584 -30.48 -9.29 -1.06
N LEU A 585 -30.91 -8.89 0.13
CA LEU A 585 -30.05 -8.85 1.31
C LEU A 585 -29.50 -10.24 1.66
N ALA A 586 -30.35 -11.27 1.64
CA ALA A 586 -29.93 -12.65 1.87
C ALA A 586 -28.93 -13.12 0.81
N ALA A 587 -29.19 -12.85 -0.47
CA ALA A 587 -28.29 -13.20 -1.57
C ALA A 587 -26.92 -12.50 -1.44
N ARG A 588 -26.89 -11.23 -1.00
CA ARG A 588 -25.64 -10.51 -0.72
C ARG A 588 -24.80 -11.19 0.35
N LEU A 589 -25.43 -11.56 1.48
CA LEU A 589 -24.72 -12.23 2.59
C LEU A 589 -24.20 -13.61 2.17
N VAL A 590 -25.01 -14.40 1.48
CA VAL A 590 -24.61 -15.71 0.94
C VAL A 590 -23.44 -15.57 -0.02
N PHE A 591 -23.49 -14.60 -0.93
CA PHE A 591 -22.40 -14.34 -1.87
C PHE A 591 -21.10 -13.98 -1.15
N ILE A 592 -21.13 -13.09 -0.16
CA ILE A 592 -19.93 -12.68 0.59
C ILE A 592 -19.28 -13.89 1.25
N ILE A 593 -20.07 -14.73 1.93
CA ILE A 593 -19.57 -15.94 2.60
C ILE A 593 -18.95 -16.90 1.58
N LEU A 594 -19.64 -17.18 0.47
CA LEU A 594 -19.13 -18.07 -0.57
C LEU A 594 -17.85 -17.54 -1.22
N PHE A 595 -17.82 -16.25 -1.57
CA PHE A 595 -16.67 -15.60 -2.18
C PHE A 595 -15.44 -15.69 -1.26
N GLU A 596 -15.60 -15.37 0.02
CA GLU A 596 -14.52 -15.43 1.00
C GLU A 596 -13.95 -16.84 1.14
N HIS A 597 -14.82 -17.85 1.37
CA HIS A 597 -14.37 -19.23 1.57
C HIS A 597 -13.69 -19.81 0.33
N VAL A 598 -14.24 -19.56 -0.86
CA VAL A 598 -13.66 -20.03 -2.12
C VAL A 598 -12.27 -19.45 -2.32
N VAL A 599 -12.12 -18.14 -2.15
CA VAL A 599 -10.82 -17.47 -2.33
C VAL A 599 -9.80 -17.91 -1.27
N VAL A 600 -10.24 -18.09 -0.01
CA VAL A 600 -9.38 -18.63 1.06
C VAL A 600 -8.91 -20.05 0.75
N ILE A 601 -9.79 -20.92 0.22
CA ILE A 601 -9.41 -22.27 -0.21
C ILE A 601 -8.33 -22.20 -1.30
N PHE A 602 -8.53 -21.39 -2.34
CA PHE A 602 -7.53 -21.22 -3.40
C PHE A 602 -6.20 -20.66 -2.87
N LYS A 603 -6.27 -19.73 -1.91
CA LYS A 603 -5.10 -19.19 -1.21
C LYS A 603 -4.33 -20.29 -0.47
N CYS A 604 -5.02 -21.14 0.29
CA CYS A 604 -4.41 -22.28 0.99
C CYS A 604 -3.75 -23.27 0.01
N VAL A 605 -4.43 -23.59 -1.10
CA VAL A 605 -3.89 -24.46 -2.15
C VAL A 605 -2.63 -23.86 -2.77
N ALA A 606 -2.65 -22.57 -3.10
CA ALA A 606 -1.50 -21.87 -3.66
C ALA A 606 -0.30 -21.85 -2.70
N SER A 607 -0.55 -21.57 -1.42
CA SER A 607 0.48 -21.61 -0.38
C SER A 607 1.04 -23.01 -0.14
N TRP A 608 0.23 -24.05 -0.27
CA TRP A 608 0.71 -25.44 -0.15
C TRP A 608 1.57 -25.89 -1.34
N PHE A 609 1.25 -25.43 -2.56
CA PHE A 609 1.95 -25.83 -3.76
C PHE A 609 3.32 -25.14 -3.94
N VAL A 610 3.47 -23.90 -3.48
CA VAL A 610 4.71 -23.13 -3.66
C VAL A 610 5.67 -23.40 -2.49
N PRO A 611 6.83 -24.03 -2.72
CA PRO A 611 7.81 -24.24 -1.65
C PRO A 611 8.47 -22.92 -1.24
N THR A 612 8.77 -22.79 0.06
CA THR A 612 9.36 -21.56 0.65
C THR A 612 10.78 -21.28 0.17
N SER A 613 11.52 -22.28 -0.31
CA SER A 613 12.85 -22.12 -0.90
C SER A 613 13.06 -23.08 -2.08
N PRO A 614 13.84 -22.67 -3.10
CA PRO A 614 14.24 -23.57 -4.18
C PRO A 614 15.03 -24.78 -3.65
N LEU A 615 14.94 -25.90 -4.39
CA LEU A 615 15.69 -27.12 -4.08
C LEU A 615 17.20 -26.87 -4.08
N ASP A 616 17.71 -26.09 -5.03
CA ASP A 616 19.15 -25.77 -5.15
C ASP A 616 19.69 -25.08 -3.89
N VAL A 617 18.95 -24.10 -3.38
CA VAL A 617 19.32 -23.36 -2.15
C VAL A 617 19.30 -24.28 -0.94
N THR A 618 18.33 -25.19 -0.88
CA THR A 618 18.20 -26.15 0.22
C THR A 618 19.37 -27.13 0.21
N ASN A 619 19.77 -27.61 -0.97
CA ASN A 619 20.91 -28.49 -1.16
C ASN A 619 22.22 -27.77 -0.83
N GLU A 620 22.43 -26.54 -1.30
CA GLU A 620 23.60 -25.72 -0.97
C GLU A 620 23.72 -25.53 0.55
N ARG A 621 22.62 -25.18 1.22
CA ARG A 621 22.60 -25.03 2.68
C ARG A 621 22.87 -26.33 3.41
N LEU A 622 22.39 -27.46 2.90
CA LEU A 622 22.69 -28.78 3.46
C LEU A 622 24.21 -29.05 3.41
N TYR A 623 24.86 -28.75 2.28
CA TYR A 623 26.31 -28.89 2.15
C TYR A 623 27.08 -27.93 3.07
N ASP A 624 26.64 -26.68 3.19
CA ASP A 624 27.26 -25.69 4.08
C ASP A 624 27.11 -26.05 5.56
N LYS A 625 25.93 -26.53 5.97
CA LYS A 625 25.70 -27.06 7.33
C LYS A 625 26.60 -28.27 7.60
N LEU A 626 26.67 -29.21 6.66
CA LEU A 626 27.55 -30.38 6.78
C LEU A 626 29.02 -29.97 6.93
N ARG A 627 29.47 -28.95 6.18
CA ARG A 627 30.84 -28.43 6.25
C ARG A 627 31.12 -27.77 7.60
N ARG A 628 30.21 -26.91 8.10
CA ARG A 628 30.33 -26.27 9.43
C ARG A 628 30.44 -27.30 10.54
N LEU A 629 29.53 -28.27 10.57
CA LEU A 629 29.54 -29.34 11.58
C LEU A 629 30.81 -30.20 11.53
N LYS A 630 31.34 -30.51 10.33
CA LYS A 630 32.63 -31.21 10.19
C LYS A 630 33.78 -30.41 10.79
N GLU A 631 33.78 -29.09 10.64
CA GLU A 631 34.83 -28.23 11.17
C GLU A 631 34.75 -28.09 12.70
N GLU A 632 33.54 -27.89 13.24
CA GLU A 632 33.31 -27.87 14.69
C GLU A 632 33.75 -29.18 15.36
N LEU A 633 33.42 -30.33 14.77
CA LEU A 633 33.86 -31.65 15.25
C LEU A 633 35.39 -31.81 15.17
N ARG A 634 36.05 -31.25 14.15
CA ARG A 634 37.52 -31.26 14.06
C ARG A 634 38.16 -30.44 15.16
N VAL A 635 37.63 -29.24 15.44
CA VAL A 635 38.13 -28.38 16.51
C VAL A 635 37.94 -29.04 17.87
N GLN A 636 36.78 -29.65 18.13
CA GLN A 636 36.52 -30.39 19.37
C GLN A 636 37.47 -31.59 19.52
N ARG A 637 37.70 -32.35 18.45
CA ARG A 637 38.65 -33.46 18.46
C ARG A 637 40.07 -32.99 18.72
N ALA A 638 40.51 -31.92 18.07
CA ALA A 638 41.83 -31.30 18.28
C ALA A 638 42.01 -30.73 19.70
N GLN A 639 40.93 -30.33 20.39
CA GLN A 639 40.98 -29.95 21.80
C GLN A 639 41.00 -31.16 22.75
N GLN A 640 40.39 -32.29 22.37
CA GLN A 640 40.37 -33.52 23.16
C GLN A 640 41.67 -34.33 23.05
N ASP A 641 42.34 -34.32 21.90
CA ASP A 641 43.58 -35.07 21.67
C ASP A 641 44.71 -34.74 22.68
N PRO A 642 45.09 -33.46 22.94
CA PRO A 642 46.10 -33.15 23.95
C PRO A 642 45.66 -33.42 25.40
N LEU A 643 44.35 -33.49 25.66
CA LEU A 643 43.80 -33.86 26.97
C LEU A 643 43.93 -35.38 27.20
N ASN A 644 43.61 -36.17 26.16
CA ASN A 644 43.79 -37.63 26.17
C ASN A 644 45.27 -38.04 26.21
N GLU A 645 46.15 -37.29 25.55
CA GLU A 645 47.59 -37.54 25.58
C GLU A 645 48.19 -37.26 26.98
N LYS A 646 47.74 -36.20 27.67
CA LYS A 646 48.10 -35.94 29.08
C LYS A 646 47.55 -36.99 30.05
N LEU A 647 46.34 -37.50 29.83
CA LEU A 647 45.75 -38.58 30.63
C LEU A 647 46.50 -39.91 30.44
N ASN A 648 46.89 -40.24 29.20
CA ASN A 648 47.66 -41.45 28.90
C ASN A 648 49.14 -41.34 29.33
N GLY A 649 49.77 -40.18 29.23
CA GLY A 649 51.14 -39.94 29.71
C GLY A 649 51.27 -40.13 31.22
N ASN A 650 50.33 -39.59 32.01
CA ASN A 650 50.28 -39.79 33.47
C ASN A 650 49.97 -41.24 33.87
N GLY A 651 49.29 -42.01 33.01
CA GLY A 651 49.03 -43.44 33.21
C GLY A 651 50.28 -44.32 33.02
N ILE A 652 51.16 -43.96 32.08
CA ILE A 652 52.41 -44.68 31.80
C ILE A 652 53.47 -44.41 32.87
N GLU A 653 53.54 -43.17 33.40
CA GLU A 653 54.42 -42.81 34.53
C GLU A 653 54.02 -43.51 35.83
N LYS A 654 52.71 -43.69 36.10
CA LYS A 654 52.22 -44.47 37.25
C LYS A 654 52.49 -45.98 37.09
N ARG A 655 52.38 -46.54 35.88
CA ARG A 655 52.71 -47.96 35.63
C ARG A 655 54.20 -48.24 35.82
N THR A 656 55.08 -47.38 35.33
CA THR A 656 56.54 -47.53 35.49
C THR A 656 57.02 -47.33 36.93
N SER A 657 56.37 -46.43 37.68
CA SER A 657 56.59 -46.26 39.14
C SER A 657 56.18 -47.50 39.95
N ASN A 658 54.99 -48.07 39.66
CA ASN A 658 54.52 -49.28 40.35
C ASN A 658 55.33 -50.52 39.96
N GLN A 659 55.83 -50.62 38.73
CA GLN A 659 56.69 -51.73 38.31
C GLN A 659 58.10 -51.65 38.93
N LYS A 660 58.65 -50.44 39.12
CA LYS A 660 59.89 -50.23 39.89
C LYS A 660 59.71 -50.52 41.38
N LYS A 661 58.53 -50.25 41.97
CA LYS A 661 58.22 -50.64 43.36
C LYS A 661 58.01 -52.15 43.52
N ALA A 662 57.37 -52.82 42.57
CA ALA A 662 57.18 -54.28 42.59
C ALA A 662 58.51 -55.04 42.45
N ASN A 663 59.41 -54.59 41.56
CA ASN A 663 60.74 -55.21 41.42
C ASN A 663 61.66 -54.99 42.63
N LYS A 664 61.40 -53.97 43.45
CA LYS A 664 62.16 -53.69 44.69
C LYS A 664 61.68 -54.52 45.89
N LEU A 665 60.47 -55.08 45.82
CA LEU A 665 59.94 -56.01 46.83
C LEU A 665 60.35 -57.47 46.59
N ASN A 666 60.71 -57.85 45.37
CA ASN A 666 61.18 -59.19 45.02
C ASN A 666 62.71 -59.38 45.17
N SER A 667 63.43 -58.34 45.63
CA SER A 667 64.89 -58.37 45.84
C SER A 667 65.27 -58.16 47.31
N MET A 668 64.35 -58.45 48.24
CA MET A 668 64.56 -58.33 49.69
C MET A 668 64.15 -59.61 50.39
#